data_AF-A0A3E0LTI6-F1
#
_entry.id   AF-A0A3E0LTI6-F1
#
_cell.length_a   1.000
_cell.length_b   1.000
_cell.length_c   1.000
_cell.angle_alpha   90.00
_cell.angle_beta   90.00
_cell.angle_gamma   90.00
#
_symmetry.space_group_name_H-M   'P 1'
#
loop_
_entity.id
_entity.type
_entity.pdbx_description
1 polymer ?
#
loop_
_entity_poly.entity_id
_entity_poly.type
_entity_poly.pdbx_seq_one_letter_code
_entity_poly.pdbx_strand_id
1 'polypeptide(L)'
;MIIGTEFLSWVVIAAGCFYSLYLCISVPKDVFFNGDGALKALLARQLSNGLWRFDLVERAEAWVTRLWQEGLYTYRPPFVYYLNQRYYISFPFPFSLLTSLFYKLWGYRGFYLIPLLSIWVLWLSFSRAIPAFSLDSWGSLLGLVILIFASPLTLYSAIYCEHTLAVTLGFLGIVIAFFLPDTANSGWLPNLLGGFLVGLSVWFRSECLALVATLTLLVFLGLTPEQTSIFAWYSTEKNLNFSEFLLTNRIAFSFVLGMIVSVFLLWLCNKLIYNRFLGVHALLVLEEFSWKKRIQEALTSFYQLNSSFLVHFPICIIPLAYLLTWSGQKLNFAKDIPVTLISVTAIIILAVLVNLRRQGMLKTKALVKSNIIYFLILLASCYLFDIANIFLDKQMLFVYALYFIYTVGVSCLVDIAPGEVMVGGKQWGPRYLLPLIPFVTLLTLEQVKIIGANQEVFVAKGSWVLLLILMAIGVYKNIYQGGQFFYKTHQGIAPAIKSIEEDTNSIVAFSHQYAAQVLGFGLEKQKTFFRVEDNQAMVKLCQELVGQGLSSFPYVCYPYSPCKLLESPPEKLEFSQDGQKFQIGINRSGIIGKYPFYEIVISATQTGLLDQKSEDKPTITPAANDLVCTILPTYNERDNISQLIERLLASVPSPYLVLVVDDNSPDETWQIVEDLAKQYPTPPQDSQFQSGVILCRRINEKGLTSALQRGIDDAINLYGAKIITWMDCDLSMPPEDVPQLITPIRAKKADMSVGSRWIPGGDDVAHGLMARMLSWIINRMAIVMLGNQVHDYTSGFIAVRSQVLEKIRLKGDYGEYCIDLLTRANRLGYKLVEVPYLCVPRIYGESKTGINLWDYLSKGRKYVATIWQLWQER
;
A
#
# COMPACT_ATOMS: atom_id res chain seq x y z
N MET A 1 10.85 -16.99 44.61
CA MET A 1 11.87 -16.30 43.81
C MET A 1 11.15 -15.24 42.99
N ILE A 2 11.02 -14.02 43.52
CA ILE A 2 10.30 -12.94 42.82
C ILE A 2 11.26 -12.43 41.76
N ILE A 3 10.97 -12.73 40.49
CA ILE A 3 11.73 -12.20 39.36
C ILE A 3 11.57 -10.67 39.39
N GLY A 4 12.68 -9.93 39.50
CA GLY A 4 12.65 -8.46 39.52
C GLY A 4 12.11 -7.90 38.21
N THR A 5 11.36 -6.80 38.28
CA THR A 5 10.80 -6.09 37.11
C THR A 5 11.86 -5.64 36.11
N GLU A 6 13.07 -5.30 36.58
CA GLU A 6 14.21 -5.02 35.69
C GLU A 6 14.60 -6.22 34.84
N PHE A 7 14.58 -7.44 35.41
CA PHE A 7 14.82 -8.65 34.64
C PHE A 7 13.74 -8.86 33.57
N LEU A 8 12.48 -8.55 33.87
CA LEU A 8 11.39 -8.63 32.89
C LEU A 8 11.58 -7.64 31.74
N SER A 9 12.08 -6.44 31.98
CA SER A 9 12.42 -5.48 30.91
C SER A 9 13.48 -6.05 29.96
N TRP A 10 14.50 -6.73 30.49
CA TRP A 10 15.50 -7.43 29.67
C TRP A 10 14.91 -8.61 28.88
N VAL A 11 13.96 -9.36 29.45
CA VAL A 11 13.23 -10.41 28.74
C VAL A 11 12.43 -9.83 27.58
N VAL A 12 11.76 -8.69 27.76
CA VAL A 12 11.00 -8.00 26.70
C VAL A 12 11.94 -7.53 25.58
N ILE A 13 13.09 -6.93 25.92
CA ILE A 13 14.11 -6.56 24.92
C ILE A 13 14.59 -7.79 24.16
N ALA A 14 14.91 -8.88 24.85
CA ALA A 14 15.34 -10.12 24.22
C ALA A 14 14.27 -10.68 23.28
N ALA A 15 13.01 -10.70 23.69
CA ALA A 15 11.88 -11.10 22.85
C ALA A 15 11.73 -10.19 21.61
N GLY A 16 11.91 -8.88 21.78
CA GLY A 16 11.97 -7.92 20.69
C GLY A 16 13.10 -8.21 19.71
N CYS A 17 14.32 -8.50 20.22
CA CYS A 17 15.46 -8.87 19.40
C CYS A 17 15.17 -10.13 18.59
N PHE A 18 14.66 -11.20 19.22
CA PHE A 18 14.26 -12.42 18.53
C PHE A 18 13.20 -12.17 17.46
N TYR A 19 12.18 -11.36 17.75
CA TYR A 19 11.14 -11.01 16.79
C TYR A 19 11.69 -10.21 15.60
N SER A 20 12.53 -9.19 15.84
CA SER A 20 13.17 -8.41 14.78
C SER A 20 14.09 -9.27 13.89
N LEU A 21 14.84 -10.21 14.48
CA LEU A 21 15.67 -11.17 13.74
C LEU A 21 14.81 -12.14 12.93
N TYR A 22 13.73 -12.67 13.50
CA TYR A 22 12.79 -13.54 12.80
C TYR A 22 12.21 -12.84 11.55
N LEU A 23 11.79 -11.58 11.67
CA LEU A 23 11.29 -10.79 10.55
C LEU A 23 12.36 -10.63 9.46
N CYS A 24 13.60 -10.28 9.83
CA CYS A 24 14.71 -10.19 8.88
C CYS A 24 15.00 -11.52 8.18
N ILE A 25 15.07 -12.63 8.92
CA ILE A 25 15.35 -13.98 8.37
C ILE A 25 14.26 -14.38 7.37
N SER A 26 13.02 -13.99 7.63
CA SER A 26 11.86 -14.27 6.77
C SER A 26 11.88 -13.54 5.43
N VAL A 27 12.74 -12.51 5.26
CA VAL A 27 12.94 -11.86 3.96
C VAL A 27 13.75 -12.77 3.04
N PRO A 28 13.24 -13.13 1.85
CA PRO A 28 13.99 -13.89 0.86
C PRO A 28 15.25 -13.14 0.42
N LYS A 29 16.28 -13.87 -0.02
CA LYS A 29 17.49 -13.24 -0.56
C LYS A 29 17.15 -12.34 -1.74
N ASP A 30 17.82 -11.18 -1.79
CA ASP A 30 17.73 -10.21 -2.88
C ASP A 30 16.34 -9.60 -3.15
N VAL A 31 15.40 -9.78 -2.21
CA VAL A 31 14.07 -9.18 -2.27
C VAL A 31 13.98 -8.02 -1.29
N PHE A 32 13.80 -6.81 -1.80
CA PHE A 32 13.54 -5.66 -0.95
C PHE A 32 12.04 -5.37 -0.81
N PHE A 33 11.67 -4.88 0.36
CA PHE A 33 10.30 -4.48 0.70
C PHE A 33 9.75 -3.36 -0.20
N ASN A 34 10.64 -2.51 -0.70
CA ASN A 34 10.30 -1.35 -1.50
C ASN A 34 11.40 -1.09 -2.55
N GLY A 35 11.01 -0.57 -3.71
CA GLY A 35 11.91 -0.16 -4.78
C GLY A 35 12.93 0.93 -4.42
N ASP A 36 12.70 1.70 -3.35
CA ASP A 36 13.73 2.62 -2.83
C ASP A 36 14.92 1.89 -2.20
N GLY A 37 14.67 0.81 -1.47
CA GLY A 37 15.68 -0.03 -0.84
C GLY A 37 16.60 -0.66 -1.88
N ALA A 38 16.05 -1.08 -3.01
CA ALA A 38 16.82 -1.65 -4.12
C ALA A 38 17.84 -0.66 -4.71
N LEU A 39 17.43 0.58 -5.00
CA LEU A 39 18.34 1.61 -5.51
C LEU A 39 19.45 1.96 -4.50
N LYS A 40 19.11 2.06 -3.21
CA LYS A 40 20.08 2.25 -2.13
C LYS A 40 21.06 1.08 -2.04
N ALA A 41 20.59 -0.15 -2.27
CA ALA A 41 21.41 -1.34 -2.23
C ALA A 41 22.34 -1.44 -3.45
N LEU A 42 21.89 -1.01 -4.64
CA LEU A 42 22.75 -0.89 -5.84
C LEU A 42 23.92 0.05 -5.56
N LEU A 43 23.65 1.24 -5.02
CA LEU A 43 24.72 2.19 -4.67
C LEU A 43 25.66 1.64 -3.59
N ALA A 44 25.12 1.02 -2.54
CA ALA A 44 25.92 0.41 -1.48
C ALA A 44 26.82 -0.72 -2.02
N ARG A 45 26.30 -1.54 -2.94
CA ARG A 45 27.06 -2.59 -3.62
C ARG A 45 28.18 -2.00 -4.48
N GLN A 46 27.91 -0.95 -5.24
CA GLN A 46 28.93 -0.25 -6.01
C GLN A 46 30.09 0.24 -5.12
N LEU A 47 29.76 0.93 -4.03
CA LEU A 47 30.74 1.42 -3.07
C LEU A 47 31.55 0.27 -2.44
N SER A 48 30.89 -0.85 -2.11
CA SER A 48 31.55 -2.03 -1.53
C SER A 48 32.60 -2.67 -2.46
N ASN A 49 32.40 -2.55 -3.77
CA ASN A 49 33.31 -3.04 -4.81
C ASN A 49 34.49 -2.10 -5.08
N GLY A 50 34.64 -1.01 -4.31
CA GLY A 50 35.74 -0.05 -4.44
C GLY A 50 35.51 1.05 -5.48
N LEU A 51 34.33 1.12 -6.09
CA LEU A 51 33.93 2.22 -6.96
C LEU A 51 33.36 3.36 -6.10
N TRP A 52 34.25 4.23 -5.61
CA TRP A 52 33.93 5.39 -4.74
C TRP A 52 33.25 6.54 -5.51
N ARG A 53 32.09 6.24 -6.09
CA ARG A 53 31.21 7.18 -6.80
C ARG A 53 29.82 7.14 -6.20
N PHE A 54 29.21 8.31 -6.06
CA PHE A 54 27.88 8.49 -5.46
C PHE A 54 26.73 8.56 -6.49
N ASP A 55 27.07 8.50 -7.77
CA ASP A 55 26.15 8.24 -8.87
C ASP A 55 26.11 6.74 -9.21
N LEU A 56 25.03 6.28 -9.82
CA LEU A 56 24.90 4.91 -10.33
C LEU A 56 25.75 4.76 -11.59
N VAL A 57 26.78 3.91 -11.51
CA VAL A 57 27.65 3.56 -12.63
C VAL A 57 27.17 2.25 -13.21
N GLU A 58 26.42 2.34 -14.29
CA GLU A 58 26.04 1.19 -15.08
C GLU A 58 27.09 0.97 -16.19
N ARG A 59 27.65 -0.25 -16.25
CA ARG A 59 28.57 -0.63 -17.33
C ARG A 59 27.72 -1.05 -18.52
N ALA A 60 27.60 -0.16 -19.49
CA ALA A 60 26.77 -0.37 -20.66
C ALA A 60 27.54 -0.02 -21.93
N GLU A 61 27.20 -0.72 -23.01
CA GLU A 61 27.74 -0.41 -24.33
C GLU A 61 27.29 0.98 -24.80
N ALA A 62 27.99 1.54 -25.79
CA ALA A 62 27.73 2.91 -26.26
C ALA A 62 26.29 3.06 -26.80
N TRP A 63 25.74 2.03 -27.44
CA TRP A 63 24.37 2.03 -27.95
C TRP A 63 23.33 2.00 -26.83
N VAL A 64 23.57 1.23 -25.76
CA VAL A 64 22.68 1.19 -24.58
C VAL A 64 22.63 2.56 -23.92
N THR A 65 23.81 3.18 -23.72
CA THR A 65 23.91 4.51 -23.11
C THR A 65 23.17 5.57 -23.94
N ARG A 66 23.21 5.45 -25.28
CA ARG A 66 22.45 6.31 -26.19
C ARG A 66 20.94 6.14 -25.98
N LEU A 67 20.42 4.92 -26.00
CA LEU A 67 18.99 4.65 -25.76
C LEU A 67 18.53 5.14 -24.38
N TRP A 68 19.36 5.01 -23.36
CA TRP A 68 19.07 5.53 -22.02
C TRP A 68 18.95 7.05 -22.00
N GLN A 69 19.83 7.77 -22.70
CA GLN A 69 19.74 9.22 -22.84
C GLN A 69 18.51 9.66 -23.62
N GLU A 70 18.04 8.82 -24.53
CA GLU A 70 16.84 9.08 -25.34
C GLU A 70 15.53 8.65 -24.64
N GLY A 71 15.59 8.32 -23.35
CA GLY A 71 14.42 8.14 -22.49
C GLY A 71 14.12 6.70 -22.09
N LEU A 72 14.85 5.70 -22.60
CA LEU A 72 14.63 4.29 -22.25
C LEU A 72 15.35 3.85 -20.97
N TYR A 73 16.01 4.78 -20.26
CA TYR A 73 16.64 4.49 -18.99
C TYR A 73 15.61 3.98 -17.97
N THR A 74 16.04 2.96 -17.23
CA THR A 74 15.18 2.14 -16.36
C THR A 74 14.46 2.95 -15.29
N TYR A 75 15.14 3.96 -14.74
CA TYR A 75 14.67 4.74 -13.60
C TYR A 75 14.46 6.21 -13.99
N ARG A 76 13.41 6.84 -13.47
CA ARG A 76 13.12 8.27 -13.74
C ARG A 76 12.93 9.07 -12.45
N PRO A 77 12.88 10.41 -12.53
CA PRO A 77 12.39 11.22 -11.41
C PRO A 77 11.03 10.71 -10.92
N PRO A 78 10.78 10.67 -9.59
CA PRO A 78 11.59 11.27 -8.52
C PRO A 78 12.68 10.36 -7.92
N PHE A 79 12.98 9.19 -8.49
CA PHE A 79 13.89 8.21 -7.88
C PHE A 79 15.34 8.35 -8.34
N VAL A 80 15.53 8.63 -9.62
CA VAL A 80 16.85 8.83 -10.22
C VAL A 80 16.81 10.06 -11.10
N TYR A 81 17.81 10.92 -10.95
CA TYR A 81 17.96 12.17 -11.69
C TYR A 81 19.22 12.12 -12.54
N TYR A 82 19.10 12.51 -13.80
CA TYR A 82 20.23 12.65 -14.70
C TYR A 82 20.81 14.07 -14.59
N LEU A 83 22.01 14.20 -14.03
CA LEU A 83 22.68 15.48 -13.75
C LEU A 83 24.15 15.39 -14.14
N ASN A 84 24.67 16.39 -14.85
CA ASN A 84 26.07 16.45 -15.27
C ASN A 84 26.55 15.14 -15.95
N GLN A 85 25.72 14.59 -16.84
CA GLN A 85 25.96 13.33 -17.55
C GLN A 85 26.04 12.08 -16.65
N ARG A 86 25.43 12.10 -15.46
CA ARG A 86 25.44 10.99 -14.50
C ARG A 86 24.06 10.77 -13.87
N TYR A 87 23.78 9.54 -13.47
CA TYR A 87 22.51 9.16 -12.83
C TYR A 87 22.65 9.13 -11.31
N TYR A 88 21.99 10.04 -10.59
CA TYR A 88 22.00 10.11 -9.14
C TYR A 88 20.68 9.62 -8.55
N ILE A 89 20.74 8.74 -7.55
CA ILE A 89 19.57 8.39 -6.76
C ILE A 89 19.12 9.62 -5.95
N SER A 90 17.81 9.76 -5.74
CA SER A 90 17.26 10.89 -4.97
C SER A 90 17.50 10.76 -3.46
N PHE A 91 17.80 9.56 -2.97
CA PHE A 91 18.01 9.28 -1.56
C PHE A 91 19.40 9.71 -1.07
N PRO A 92 19.54 10.07 0.22
CA PRO A 92 20.83 10.46 0.78
C PRO A 92 21.88 9.34 0.67
N PHE A 93 23.05 9.68 0.12
CA PHE A 93 24.19 8.75 0.00
C PHE A 93 24.72 8.16 1.33
N PRO A 94 24.63 8.81 2.52
CA PRO A 94 25.26 8.31 3.74
C PRO A 94 24.77 6.92 4.16
N PHE A 95 23.50 6.58 3.91
CA PHE A 95 22.97 5.27 4.26
C PHE A 95 23.60 4.15 3.43
N SER A 96 23.67 4.33 2.11
CA SER A 96 24.32 3.40 1.19
C SER A 96 25.82 3.29 1.47
N LEU A 97 26.47 4.40 1.82
CA LEU A 97 27.87 4.42 2.20
C LEU A 97 28.11 3.59 3.47
N LEU A 98 27.33 3.82 4.53
CA LEU A 98 27.48 3.11 5.80
C LEU A 98 27.22 1.61 5.66
N THR A 99 26.18 1.25 4.91
CA THR A 99 25.75 -0.15 4.72
C THR A 99 26.65 -0.92 3.75
N SER A 100 27.39 -0.23 2.86
CA SER A 100 28.34 -0.84 1.92
C SER A 100 29.41 -1.68 2.61
N LEU A 101 29.91 -1.22 3.77
CA LEU A 101 30.90 -1.94 4.57
C LEU A 101 30.34 -3.28 5.06
N PHE A 102 29.12 -3.26 5.58
CA PHE A 102 28.48 -4.46 6.11
C PHE A 102 28.07 -5.42 5.01
N TYR A 103 27.64 -4.91 3.86
CA TYR A 103 27.43 -5.73 2.68
C TYR A 103 28.72 -6.42 2.21
N LYS A 104 29.86 -5.73 2.25
CA LYS A 104 31.17 -6.34 1.91
C LYS A 104 31.54 -7.49 2.83
N LEU A 105 31.22 -7.38 4.12
CA LEU A 105 31.57 -8.39 5.14
C LEU A 105 30.59 -9.56 5.19
N TRP A 106 29.28 -9.31 5.02
CA TRP A 106 28.21 -10.28 5.28
C TRP A 106 27.22 -10.45 4.11
N GLY A 107 27.56 -9.95 2.94
CA GLY A 107 26.71 -10.01 1.74
C GLY A 107 25.37 -9.34 1.96
N TYR A 108 24.33 -9.88 1.31
CA TYR A 108 22.97 -9.34 1.36
C TYR A 108 22.43 -9.14 2.78
N ARG A 109 22.72 -10.06 3.71
CA ARG A 109 22.27 -9.95 5.11
C ARG A 109 22.91 -8.76 5.84
N GLY A 110 24.09 -8.32 5.41
CA GLY A 110 24.76 -7.14 5.96
C GLY A 110 23.97 -5.84 5.83
N PHE A 111 23.08 -5.72 4.84
CA PHE A 111 22.22 -4.55 4.66
C PHE A 111 21.29 -4.28 5.85
N TYR A 112 20.83 -5.34 6.51
CA TYR A 112 19.85 -5.25 7.60
C TYR A 112 20.48 -4.98 8.97
N LEU A 113 21.82 -5.03 9.07
CA LEU A 113 22.50 -4.89 10.35
C LEU A 113 22.32 -3.49 10.95
N ILE A 114 22.49 -2.44 10.15
CA ILE A 114 22.32 -1.06 10.64
C ILE A 114 20.88 -0.79 11.12
N PRO A 115 19.82 -1.12 10.34
CA PRO A 115 18.46 -0.98 10.83
C PRO A 115 18.16 -1.75 12.12
N LEU A 116 18.68 -2.98 12.26
CA LEU A 116 18.52 -3.82 13.45
C LEU A 116 19.24 -3.26 14.68
N LEU A 117 20.53 -2.93 14.55
CA LEU A 117 21.30 -2.36 15.66
C LEU A 117 20.72 -1.02 16.10
N SER A 118 20.25 -0.20 15.16
CA SER A 118 19.60 1.07 15.47
C SER A 118 18.39 0.86 16.36
N ILE A 119 17.49 -0.07 16.02
CA ILE A 119 16.29 -0.30 16.83
C ILE A 119 16.62 -0.86 18.23
N TRP A 120 17.65 -1.70 18.36
CA TRP A 120 18.08 -2.19 19.66
C TRP A 120 18.68 -1.08 20.52
N VAL A 121 19.49 -0.20 19.92
CA VAL A 121 20.01 1.00 20.58
C VAL A 121 18.87 1.93 20.99
N LEU A 122 17.82 2.08 20.18
CA LEU A 122 16.62 2.85 20.54
C LEU A 122 15.96 2.28 21.79
N TRP A 123 15.78 0.96 21.90
CA TRP A 123 15.15 0.34 23.08
C TRP A 123 15.99 0.54 24.35
N LEU A 124 17.31 0.39 24.24
CA LEU A 124 18.23 0.64 25.37
C LEU A 124 18.21 2.11 25.79
N SER A 125 18.24 3.02 24.82
CA SER A 125 18.19 4.47 25.07
C SER A 125 16.84 4.88 25.67
N PHE A 126 15.76 4.27 25.21
CA PHE A 126 14.43 4.46 25.76
C PHE A 126 14.38 4.06 27.22
N SER A 127 14.90 2.87 27.57
CA SER A 127 14.95 2.40 28.96
C SER A 127 15.77 3.33 29.86
N ARG A 128 16.81 4.00 29.34
CA ARG A 128 17.62 4.98 30.08
C ARG A 128 16.94 6.34 30.26
N ALA A 129 15.99 6.70 29.39
CA ALA A 129 15.25 7.96 29.50
C ALA A 129 14.15 7.91 30.58
N ILE A 130 13.71 6.71 30.98
CA ILE A 130 12.57 6.48 31.89
C ILE A 130 12.70 7.17 33.26
N PRO A 131 13.87 7.15 33.94
CA PRO A 131 14.02 7.84 35.23
C PRO A 131 13.71 9.34 35.15
N ALA A 132 13.94 9.99 33.99
CA ALA A 132 13.70 11.42 33.81
C ALA A 132 12.21 11.80 33.82
N PHE A 133 11.33 10.83 33.54
CA PHE A 133 9.86 10.97 33.55
C PHE A 133 9.24 10.47 34.87
N SER A 134 10.04 10.33 35.92
CA SER A 134 9.63 9.81 37.23
C SER A 134 8.91 8.45 37.17
N LEU A 135 9.14 7.64 36.13
CA LEU A 135 8.49 6.35 35.94
C LEU A 135 9.21 5.25 36.73
N ASP A 136 8.42 4.31 37.27
CA ASP A 136 8.95 3.17 38.01
C ASP A 136 9.37 2.02 37.06
N SER A 137 9.86 0.93 37.62
CA SER A 137 10.29 -0.25 36.85
C SER A 137 9.15 -0.91 36.05
N TRP A 138 7.90 -0.76 36.48
CA TRP A 138 6.72 -1.19 35.72
C TRP A 138 6.47 -0.30 34.50
N GLY A 139 6.64 1.02 34.64
CA GLY A 139 6.65 1.94 33.51
C GLY A 139 7.69 1.55 32.45
N SER A 140 8.87 1.08 32.88
CA SER A 140 9.90 0.55 31.96
C SER A 140 9.44 -0.65 31.17
N LEU A 141 8.95 -1.67 31.87
CA LEU A 141 8.45 -2.88 31.24
C LEU A 141 7.35 -2.56 30.20
N LEU A 142 6.36 -1.77 30.60
CA LEU A 142 5.21 -1.48 29.75
C LEU A 142 5.58 -0.58 28.57
N GLY A 143 6.44 0.42 28.79
CA GLY A 143 6.95 1.27 27.71
C GLY A 143 7.70 0.49 26.66
N LEU A 144 8.53 -0.47 27.07
CA LEU A 144 9.23 -1.36 26.15
C LEU A 144 8.25 -2.25 25.38
N VAL A 145 7.22 -2.83 26.03
CA VAL A 145 6.18 -3.60 25.33
C VAL A 145 5.46 -2.75 24.29
N ILE A 146 5.08 -1.52 24.65
CA ILE A 146 4.42 -0.59 23.74
C ILE A 146 5.32 -0.27 22.53
N LEU A 147 6.58 0.09 22.81
CA LEU A 147 7.52 0.51 21.78
C LEU A 147 7.87 -0.63 20.83
N ILE A 148 8.09 -1.85 21.35
CA ILE A 148 8.51 -3.02 20.58
C ILE A 148 7.35 -3.67 19.84
N PHE A 149 6.21 -3.86 20.50
CA PHE A 149 5.14 -4.73 20.00
C PHE A 149 3.88 -3.97 19.58
N ALA A 150 3.57 -2.85 20.24
CA ALA A 150 2.37 -2.08 19.95
C ALA A 150 2.60 -0.90 18.97
N SER A 151 3.83 -0.72 18.48
CA SER A 151 4.21 0.32 17.53
C SER A 151 4.73 -0.27 16.21
N PRO A 152 4.72 0.49 15.10
CA PRO A 152 5.25 0.03 13.81
C PRO A 152 6.79 -0.05 13.77
N LEU A 153 7.53 0.48 14.75
CA LEU A 153 8.99 0.66 14.68
C LEU A 153 9.75 -0.65 14.42
N THR A 154 9.35 -1.75 15.05
CA THR A 154 10.04 -3.04 14.89
C THR A 154 9.94 -3.57 13.47
N LEU A 155 8.82 -3.32 12.77
CA LEU A 155 8.65 -3.72 11.37
C LEU A 155 9.63 -2.97 10.45
N TYR A 156 9.88 -1.69 10.73
CA TYR A 156 10.85 -0.89 9.98
C TYR A 156 12.29 -1.34 10.18
N SER A 157 12.62 -2.02 11.28
CA SER A 157 13.95 -2.62 11.49
C SER A 157 14.19 -3.84 10.60
N ALA A 158 13.12 -4.49 10.15
CA ALA A 158 13.17 -5.64 9.26
C ALA A 158 13.18 -5.25 7.78
N ILE A 159 13.12 -3.96 7.47
CA ILE A 159 13.20 -3.42 6.12
C ILE A 159 14.58 -2.79 5.96
N TYR A 160 15.19 -2.94 4.79
CA TYR A 160 16.41 -2.21 4.45
C TYR A 160 16.09 -0.72 4.29
N CYS A 161 16.10 0.00 5.41
CA CYS A 161 15.57 1.34 5.53
C CYS A 161 16.32 2.16 6.57
N GLU A 162 16.51 3.44 6.26
CA GLU A 162 17.28 4.40 7.04
C GLU A 162 16.47 5.08 8.15
N HIS A 163 15.14 4.86 8.20
CA HIS A 163 14.25 5.51 9.17
C HIS A 163 14.58 5.10 10.61
N THR A 164 14.87 3.82 10.89
CA THR A 164 15.19 3.39 12.26
C THR A 164 16.46 4.06 12.78
N LEU A 165 17.48 4.22 11.93
CA LEU A 165 18.70 4.94 12.27
C LEU A 165 18.42 6.43 12.54
N ALA A 166 17.66 7.10 11.67
CA ALA A 166 17.30 8.50 11.86
C ALA A 166 16.50 8.74 13.16
N VAL A 167 15.50 7.88 13.42
CA VAL A 167 14.70 7.91 14.66
C VAL A 167 15.58 7.72 15.89
N THR A 168 16.50 6.75 15.84
CA THR A 168 17.41 6.44 16.94
C THR A 168 18.36 7.61 17.23
N LEU A 169 18.97 8.19 16.20
CA LEU A 169 19.86 9.34 16.34
C LEU A 169 19.13 10.57 16.89
N GLY A 170 17.94 10.87 16.37
CA GLY A 170 17.12 11.98 16.85
C GLY A 170 16.70 11.80 18.30
N PHE A 171 16.15 10.62 18.66
CA PHE A 171 15.73 10.32 20.02
C PHE A 171 16.92 10.34 21.00
N LEU A 172 18.01 9.65 20.67
CA LEU A 172 19.21 9.60 21.52
C LEU A 172 19.80 11.00 21.73
N GLY A 173 19.86 11.83 20.69
CA GLY A 173 20.38 13.18 20.78
C GLY A 173 19.54 14.07 21.71
N ILE A 174 18.21 13.97 21.66
CA ILE A 174 17.30 14.69 22.57
C ILE A 174 17.43 14.16 24.00
N VAL A 175 17.52 12.84 24.19
CA VAL A 175 17.69 12.22 25.52
C VAL A 175 19.00 12.66 26.18
N ILE A 176 20.10 12.64 25.43
CA ILE A 176 21.41 13.10 25.92
C ILE A 176 21.37 14.59 26.27
N ALA A 177 20.67 15.42 25.50
CA ALA A 177 20.65 16.85 25.74
C ALA A 177 19.75 17.28 26.91
N PHE A 178 18.62 16.58 27.15
CA PHE A 178 17.57 17.09 28.03
C PHE A 178 17.09 16.12 29.12
N PHE A 179 17.47 14.85 29.10
CA PHE A 179 16.86 13.83 29.96
C PHE A 179 17.87 12.89 30.67
N LEU A 180 19.18 13.10 30.55
CA LEU A 180 20.16 12.29 31.30
C LEU A 180 20.58 12.99 32.62
N PRO A 181 20.56 12.29 33.77
CA PRO A 181 20.74 12.90 35.09
C PRO A 181 22.06 13.64 35.36
N ASP A 182 23.14 13.28 34.64
CA ASP A 182 24.48 13.87 34.87
C ASP A 182 24.77 15.09 33.97
N THR A 183 23.88 15.44 33.02
CA THR A 183 24.19 16.48 32.03
C THR A 183 24.07 17.90 32.53
N ALA A 184 23.30 18.13 33.60
CA ALA A 184 23.21 19.44 34.25
C ALA A 184 24.53 19.87 34.91
N ASN A 185 25.38 18.91 35.34
CA ASN A 185 26.70 19.17 35.92
C ASN A 185 27.87 18.95 34.93
N SER A 186 27.64 18.27 33.80
CA SER A 186 28.71 17.87 32.88
C SER A 186 28.88 18.83 31.68
N GLY A 187 29.10 20.12 31.92
CA GLY A 187 29.54 21.07 30.89
C GLY A 187 28.72 21.14 29.58
N TRP A 188 29.30 21.76 28.55
CA TRP A 188 28.63 22.02 27.26
C TRP A 188 28.72 20.85 26.26
N LEU A 189 29.59 19.86 26.51
CA LEU A 189 29.96 18.83 25.54
C LEU A 189 28.82 17.83 25.26
N PRO A 190 28.07 17.28 26.24
CA PRO A 190 26.96 16.37 25.96
C PRO A 190 25.83 17.03 25.18
N ASN A 191 25.57 18.31 25.44
CA ASN A 191 24.60 19.10 24.69
C ASN A 191 25.02 19.29 23.24
N LEU A 192 26.30 19.63 23.00
CA LEU A 192 26.86 19.68 21.65
C LEU A 192 26.73 18.32 20.94
N LEU A 193 27.07 17.23 21.62
CA LEU A 193 26.96 15.87 21.07
C LEU A 193 25.50 15.48 20.79
N GLY A 194 24.58 15.79 21.70
CA GLY A 194 23.16 15.55 21.53
C GLY A 194 22.61 16.31 20.31
N GLY A 195 22.98 17.59 20.19
CA GLY A 195 22.65 18.40 19.02
C GLY A 195 23.24 17.85 17.73
N PHE A 196 24.50 17.42 17.75
CA PHE A 196 25.16 16.81 16.61
C PHE A 196 24.46 15.53 16.14
N LEU A 197 24.03 14.66 17.07
CA LEU A 197 23.27 13.44 16.76
C LEU A 197 21.89 13.75 16.17
N VAL A 198 21.17 14.76 16.70
CA VAL A 198 19.91 15.22 16.10
C VAL A 198 20.16 15.73 14.69
N GLY A 199 21.18 16.56 14.46
CA GLY A 199 21.55 17.01 13.12
C GLY A 199 21.96 15.85 12.19
N LEU A 200 22.60 14.80 12.73
CA LEU A 200 23.00 13.61 11.98
C LEU A 200 21.79 12.81 11.47
N SER A 201 20.64 12.88 12.14
CA SER A 201 19.41 12.25 11.62
C SER A 201 19.00 12.79 10.24
N VAL A 202 19.32 14.06 9.93
CA VAL A 202 19.06 14.70 8.63
C VAL A 202 19.85 14.06 7.49
N TRP A 203 21.02 13.50 7.78
CA TRP A 203 21.86 12.83 6.79
C TRP A 203 21.21 11.58 6.21
N PHE A 204 20.27 11.00 6.95
CA PHE A 204 19.55 9.80 6.56
C PHE A 204 18.14 10.13 6.08
N ARG A 205 17.46 11.10 6.70
CA ARG A 205 16.07 11.46 6.38
C ARG A 205 15.91 12.98 6.30
N SER A 206 15.48 13.46 5.13
CA SER A 206 15.35 14.91 4.88
C SER A 206 14.21 15.55 5.69
N GLU A 207 13.17 14.80 6.05
CA GLU A 207 12.11 15.26 6.96
C GLU A 207 12.62 15.60 8.37
N CYS A 208 13.77 15.07 8.80
CA CYS A 208 14.38 15.43 10.07
C CYS A 208 14.88 16.89 10.08
N LEU A 209 14.91 17.60 8.94
CA LEU A 209 15.03 19.06 8.92
C LEU A 209 13.89 19.72 9.70
N ALA A 210 12.66 19.19 9.61
CA ALA A 210 11.55 19.67 10.43
C ALA A 210 11.80 19.42 11.93
N LEU A 211 12.49 18.32 12.29
CA LEU A 211 12.86 18.03 13.68
C LEU A 211 13.89 19.05 14.19
N VAL A 212 14.95 19.33 13.41
CA VAL A 212 15.95 20.35 13.73
C VAL A 212 15.30 21.72 13.88
N ALA A 213 14.45 22.12 12.94
CA ALA A 213 13.72 23.39 13.00
C ALA A 213 12.80 23.48 14.22
N THR A 214 12.08 22.40 14.52
CA THR A 214 11.19 22.30 15.69
C THR A 214 11.98 22.48 16.98
N LEU A 215 13.04 21.71 17.18
CA LEU A 215 13.84 21.77 18.41
C LEU A 215 14.56 23.11 18.56
N THR A 216 15.03 23.68 17.45
CA THR A 216 15.59 25.04 17.44
C THR A 216 14.56 26.04 17.95
N LEU A 217 13.32 26.01 17.41
CA LEU A 217 12.23 26.87 17.85
C LEU A 217 11.87 26.65 19.33
N LEU A 218 11.78 25.40 19.79
CA LEU A 218 11.47 25.08 21.19
C LEU A 218 12.54 25.60 22.16
N VAL A 219 13.82 25.49 21.79
CA VAL A 219 14.94 26.05 22.55
C VAL A 219 14.83 27.58 22.61
N PHE A 220 14.57 28.23 21.47
CA PHE A 220 14.39 29.69 21.43
C PHE A 220 13.20 30.19 22.25
N LEU A 221 12.10 29.45 22.25
CA LEU A 221 10.91 29.77 23.06
C LEU A 221 11.08 29.45 24.55
N GLY A 222 12.12 28.71 24.95
CA GLY A 222 12.30 28.29 26.33
C GLY A 222 11.33 27.19 26.77
N LEU A 223 10.87 26.37 25.84
CA LEU A 223 9.93 25.27 26.09
C LEU A 223 10.63 23.93 26.36
N THR A 224 11.89 23.96 26.81
CA THR A 224 12.67 22.76 27.12
C THR A 224 12.60 22.39 28.61
N PRO A 225 12.77 21.10 28.98
CA PRO A 225 12.60 20.62 30.36
C PRO A 225 13.45 21.31 31.44
N GLU A 226 14.67 21.75 31.11
CA GLU A 226 15.65 22.27 32.10
C GLU A 226 16.14 23.71 31.84
N GLN A 227 15.83 24.35 30.71
CA GLN A 227 16.41 25.66 30.39
C GLN A 227 15.43 26.81 30.66
N THR A 228 15.95 27.92 31.18
CA THR A 228 15.23 29.19 31.25
C THR A 228 15.02 29.74 29.85
N SER A 229 13.87 30.36 29.59
CA SER A 229 13.59 31.00 28.31
C SER A 229 14.64 32.05 27.95
N ILE A 230 15.12 32.01 26.70
CA ILE A 230 16.01 33.04 26.14
C ILE A 230 15.37 34.44 26.26
N PHE A 231 14.03 34.52 26.19
CA PHE A 231 13.27 35.75 26.37
C PHE A 231 13.07 36.18 27.84
N ALA A 232 13.21 35.26 28.80
CA ALA A 232 13.15 35.63 30.22
C ALA A 232 14.30 36.58 30.59
N TRP A 233 15.50 36.36 30.04
CA TRP A 233 16.65 37.26 30.20
C TRP A 233 16.41 38.65 29.60
N TYR A 234 15.76 38.72 28.42
CA TYR A 234 15.43 39.99 27.76
C TYR A 234 14.48 40.87 28.57
N SER A 235 13.68 40.29 29.48
CA SER A 235 12.74 41.03 30.32
C SER A 235 13.35 41.63 31.59
N THR A 236 14.52 41.13 32.04
CA THR A 236 15.07 41.43 33.36
C THR A 236 16.27 42.39 33.37
N GLU A 237 17.05 42.50 32.30
CA GLU A 237 18.26 43.34 32.27
C GLU A 237 18.19 44.46 31.23
N LYS A 238 18.39 45.73 31.67
CA LYS A 238 18.36 46.93 30.81
C LYS A 238 19.66 47.18 30.03
N ASN A 239 20.73 46.41 30.28
CA ASN A 239 22.00 46.50 29.56
C ASN A 239 22.34 45.15 28.92
N LEU A 240 22.21 45.06 27.60
CA LEU A 240 22.46 43.84 26.81
C LEU A 240 23.97 43.54 26.72
N ASN A 241 24.52 42.83 27.69
CA ASN A 241 25.86 42.27 27.56
C ASN A 241 25.78 40.90 26.84
N PHE A 242 26.16 40.89 25.56
CA PHE A 242 26.10 39.68 24.72
C PHE A 242 26.94 38.52 25.26
N SER A 243 28.02 38.81 26.01
CA SER A 243 28.87 37.78 26.61
C SER A 243 28.19 37.07 27.79
N GLU A 244 27.49 37.80 28.65
CA GLU A 244 26.72 37.24 29.78
C GLU A 244 25.49 36.47 29.30
N PHE A 245 24.85 36.94 28.22
CA PHE A 245 23.77 36.23 27.55
C PHE A 245 24.19 34.85 27.02
N LEU A 246 25.34 34.78 26.35
CA LEU A 246 25.88 33.51 25.82
C LEU A 246 26.33 32.57 26.94
N LEU A 247 26.88 33.10 28.04
CA LEU A 247 27.25 32.30 29.21
C LEU A 247 26.02 31.71 29.91
N THR A 248 24.95 32.50 30.06
CA THR A 248 23.69 32.07 30.70
C THR A 248 22.97 30.99 29.88
N ASN A 249 23.03 31.09 28.55
CA ASN A 249 22.36 30.15 27.64
C ASN A 249 23.32 29.13 26.99
N ARG A 250 24.53 28.97 27.55
CA ARG A 250 25.62 28.18 26.94
C ARG A 250 25.19 26.75 26.57
N ILE A 251 24.37 26.13 27.41
CA ILE A 251 23.84 24.78 27.22
C ILE A 251 22.93 24.73 25.98
N ALA A 252 21.95 25.64 25.91
CA ALA A 252 21.03 25.78 24.78
C ALA A 252 21.75 26.05 23.46
N PHE A 253 22.69 27.01 23.48
CA PHE A 253 23.49 27.36 22.30
C PHE A 253 24.38 26.21 21.84
N SER A 254 24.98 25.45 22.76
CA SER A 254 25.81 24.30 22.38
C SER A 254 25.00 23.20 21.67
N PHE A 255 23.76 22.94 22.10
CA PHE A 255 22.87 22.00 21.42
C PHE A 255 22.49 22.47 20.01
N VAL A 256 22.07 23.73 19.87
CA VAL A 256 21.72 24.31 18.56
C VAL A 256 22.93 24.34 17.64
N LEU A 257 24.11 24.71 18.15
CA LEU A 257 25.36 24.69 17.40
C LEU A 257 25.68 23.28 16.89
N GLY A 258 25.53 22.24 17.72
CA GLY A 258 25.73 20.85 17.32
C GLY A 258 24.83 20.45 16.14
N MET A 259 23.54 20.81 16.20
CA MET A 259 22.60 20.56 15.11
C MET A 259 23.02 21.26 13.81
N ILE A 260 23.32 22.57 13.89
CA ILE A 260 23.69 23.39 12.73
C ILE A 260 24.99 22.89 12.09
N VAL A 261 26.01 22.58 12.90
CA VAL A 261 27.29 22.06 12.39
C VAL A 261 27.09 20.77 11.61
N SER A 262 26.31 19.83 12.15
CA SER A 262 26.03 18.56 11.50
C SER A 262 25.26 18.73 10.18
N VAL A 263 24.23 19.59 10.16
CA VAL A 263 23.46 19.88 8.93
C VAL A 263 24.31 20.63 7.89
N PHE A 264 25.16 21.56 8.34
CA PHE A 264 26.06 22.30 7.46
C PHE A 264 27.10 21.39 6.80
N LEU A 265 27.65 20.42 7.54
CA LEU A 265 28.56 19.41 6.99
C LEU A 265 27.87 18.57 5.91
N LEU A 266 26.60 18.19 6.09
CA LEU A 266 25.83 17.52 5.06
C LEU A 266 25.69 18.37 3.80
N TRP A 267 25.38 19.67 3.97
CA TRP A 267 25.25 20.60 2.85
C TRP A 267 26.57 20.79 2.10
N LEU A 268 27.70 20.80 2.81
CA LEU A 268 29.03 20.85 2.20
C LEU A 268 29.29 19.58 1.37
N CYS A 269 29.02 18.40 1.93
CA CYS A 269 29.11 17.14 1.19
C CYS A 269 28.20 17.15 -0.05
N ASN A 270 26.95 17.60 0.09
CA ASN A 270 26.02 17.71 -1.03
C ASN A 270 26.51 18.69 -2.09
N LYS A 271 27.10 19.83 -1.69
CA LYS A 271 27.69 20.79 -2.62
C LYS A 271 28.86 20.18 -3.39
N LEU A 272 29.69 19.36 -2.75
CA LEU A 272 30.80 18.66 -3.40
C LEU A 272 30.32 17.57 -4.36
N ILE A 273 29.27 16.81 -4.01
CA ILE A 273 28.79 15.67 -4.79
C ILE A 273 27.86 16.11 -5.93
N TYR A 274 26.87 16.95 -5.63
CA TYR A 274 25.78 17.31 -6.53
C TYR A 274 25.90 18.72 -7.10
N ASN A 275 26.94 19.48 -6.72
CA ASN A 275 27.08 20.92 -7.00
C ASN A 275 25.92 21.77 -6.44
N ARG A 276 25.17 21.27 -5.44
CA ARG A 276 24.01 21.94 -4.82
C ARG A 276 23.96 21.65 -3.31
N PHE A 277 23.70 22.66 -2.47
CA PHE A 277 23.67 22.50 -1.00
C PHE A 277 22.56 21.55 -0.50
N LEU A 278 21.37 21.63 -1.08
CA LEU A 278 20.24 20.74 -0.76
C LEU A 278 20.32 19.37 -1.48
N GLY A 279 21.42 19.10 -2.18
CA GLY A 279 21.62 17.86 -2.96
C GLY A 279 20.60 17.69 -4.09
N VAL A 280 20.26 16.44 -4.40
CA VAL A 280 19.26 16.08 -5.44
C VAL A 280 17.86 16.56 -5.07
N HIS A 281 17.55 16.70 -3.78
CA HIS A 281 16.26 17.20 -3.30
C HIS A 281 15.98 18.66 -3.71
N ALA A 282 17.02 19.43 -4.04
CA ALA A 282 16.85 20.78 -4.61
C ALA A 282 15.98 20.76 -5.87
N LEU A 283 16.05 19.71 -6.66
CA LEU A 283 15.32 19.58 -7.93
C LEU A 283 13.86 19.23 -7.71
N LEU A 284 13.56 18.43 -6.68
CA LEU A 284 12.20 18.09 -6.28
C LEU A 284 11.39 19.29 -5.81
N VAL A 285 12.04 20.25 -5.14
CA VAL A 285 11.38 21.36 -4.44
C VAL A 285 11.20 22.59 -5.35
N LEU A 286 11.95 22.73 -6.45
CA LEU A 286 12.03 24.00 -7.20
C LEU A 286 11.15 24.10 -8.45
N GLU A 287 10.56 23.02 -8.98
CA GLU A 287 9.98 23.06 -10.33
C GLU A 287 8.50 23.49 -10.46
N GLU A 288 7.68 23.50 -9.38
CA GLU A 288 6.31 24.07 -9.45
C GLU A 288 5.84 24.70 -8.11
N PHE A 289 6.30 25.92 -7.80
CA PHE A 289 5.95 26.58 -6.53
C PHE A 289 4.64 27.38 -6.62
N SER A 290 3.55 26.83 -6.09
CA SER A 290 2.32 27.59 -5.78
C SER A 290 2.03 27.52 -4.28
N TRP A 291 2.16 28.64 -3.57
CA TRP A 291 1.89 28.73 -2.12
C TRP A 291 0.48 28.25 -1.75
N LYS A 292 -0.51 28.55 -2.60
CA LYS A 292 -1.89 28.12 -2.40
C LYS A 292 -2.02 26.60 -2.49
N LYS A 293 -1.39 25.98 -3.50
CA LYS A 293 -1.35 24.52 -3.69
C LYS A 293 -0.66 23.87 -2.49
N ARG A 294 0.50 24.39 -2.07
CA ARG A 294 1.28 23.84 -0.96
C ARG A 294 0.58 23.90 0.39
N ILE A 295 -0.11 25.00 0.71
CA ILE A 295 -0.90 25.10 1.95
C ILE A 295 -2.06 24.09 1.93
N GLN A 296 -2.74 23.95 0.80
CA GLN A 296 -3.84 23.00 0.66
C GLN A 296 -3.36 21.53 0.76
N GLU A 297 -2.23 21.21 0.15
CA GLU A 297 -1.56 19.92 0.27
C GLU A 297 -1.10 19.68 1.71
N ALA A 298 -0.48 20.65 2.37
CA ALA A 298 -0.02 20.53 3.75
C ALA A 298 -1.16 20.22 4.74
N LEU A 299 -2.32 20.86 4.60
CA LEU A 299 -3.50 20.55 5.42
C LEU A 299 -3.98 19.11 5.19
N THR A 300 -3.93 18.64 3.94
CA THR A 300 -4.32 17.28 3.58
C THR A 300 -3.31 16.28 4.14
N SER A 301 -2.02 16.55 3.99
CA SER A 301 -0.92 15.77 4.55
C SER A 301 -1.02 15.69 6.07
N PHE A 302 -1.28 16.81 6.76
CA PHE A 302 -1.44 16.85 8.21
C PHE A 302 -2.56 15.92 8.68
N TYR A 303 -3.71 15.97 8.03
CA TYR A 303 -4.84 15.08 8.36
C TYR A 303 -4.50 13.61 8.13
N GLN A 304 -3.90 13.28 6.98
CA GLN A 304 -3.53 11.91 6.63
C GLN A 304 -2.46 11.33 7.56
N LEU A 305 -1.46 12.14 7.93
CA LEU A 305 -0.41 11.75 8.88
C LEU A 305 -0.99 11.42 10.25
N ASN A 306 -1.82 12.30 10.82
CA ASN A 306 -2.42 12.08 12.14
C ASN A 306 -3.40 10.90 12.13
N SER A 307 -4.21 10.75 11.07
CA SER A 307 -5.11 9.61 10.90
C SER A 307 -4.34 8.29 10.83
N SER A 308 -3.28 8.24 10.01
CA SER A 308 -2.38 7.08 9.93
C SER A 308 -1.68 6.82 11.28
N PHE A 309 -1.26 7.86 11.99
CA PHE A 309 -0.63 7.75 13.30
C PHE A 309 -1.56 7.09 14.32
N LEU A 310 -2.81 7.54 14.38
CA LEU A 310 -3.82 6.97 15.28
C LEU A 310 -4.17 5.50 14.93
N VAL A 311 -4.24 5.15 13.64
CA VAL A 311 -4.56 3.77 13.23
C VAL A 311 -3.44 2.79 13.56
N HIS A 312 -2.18 3.20 13.40
CA HIS A 312 -1.02 2.33 13.57
C HIS A 312 -0.36 2.45 14.95
N PHE A 313 -0.68 3.50 15.71
CA PHE A 313 -0.21 3.72 17.08
C PHE A 313 -1.37 4.27 17.95
N PRO A 314 -2.42 3.47 18.19
CA PRO A 314 -3.66 3.93 18.84
C PRO A 314 -3.47 4.39 20.29
N ILE A 315 -2.33 4.06 20.90
CA ILE A 315 -1.93 4.50 22.24
C ILE A 315 -1.88 6.04 22.34
N CYS A 316 -1.66 6.75 21.23
CA CYS A 316 -1.70 8.22 21.17
C CYS A 316 -3.07 8.83 21.56
N ILE A 317 -4.13 8.02 21.65
CA ILE A 317 -5.44 8.46 22.13
C ILE A 317 -5.39 8.94 23.58
N ILE A 318 -4.55 8.34 24.43
CA ILE A 318 -4.44 8.75 25.84
C ILE A 318 -3.90 10.18 25.96
N PRO A 319 -2.73 10.53 25.38
CA PRO A 319 -2.28 11.92 25.34
C PRO A 319 -3.25 12.88 24.69
N LEU A 320 -3.91 12.47 23.60
CA LEU A 320 -4.92 13.33 22.97
C LEU A 320 -6.09 13.62 23.92
N ALA A 321 -6.61 12.59 24.59
CA ALA A 321 -7.68 12.73 25.58
C ALA A 321 -7.24 13.61 26.74
N TYR A 322 -6.03 13.38 27.28
CA TYR A 322 -5.47 14.13 28.40
C TYR A 322 -5.36 15.64 28.08
N LEU A 323 -4.87 15.98 26.88
CA LEU A 323 -4.76 17.38 26.45
C LEU A 323 -6.14 18.04 26.28
N LEU A 324 -7.10 17.31 25.72
CA LEU A 324 -8.46 17.81 25.49
C LEU A 324 -9.20 18.03 26.82
N THR A 325 -9.07 17.11 27.77
CA THR A 325 -9.66 17.26 29.11
C THR A 325 -9.01 18.40 29.88
N TRP A 326 -7.68 18.51 29.86
CA TRP A 326 -6.98 19.60 30.53
C TRP A 326 -7.39 20.96 29.97
N SER A 327 -7.48 21.07 28.64
CA SER A 327 -7.91 22.30 27.96
C SER A 327 -9.34 22.68 28.34
N GLY A 328 -10.26 21.71 28.36
CA GLY A 328 -11.65 21.98 28.75
C GLY A 328 -11.82 22.31 30.23
N GLN A 329 -11.07 21.66 31.14
CA GLN A 329 -11.04 22.03 32.56
C GLN A 329 -10.55 23.46 32.79
N LYS A 330 -9.61 23.95 31.96
CA LYS A 330 -9.13 25.34 32.01
C LYS A 330 -10.10 26.36 31.41
N LEU A 331 -10.91 25.95 30.43
CA LEU A 331 -11.91 26.79 29.77
C LEU A 331 -13.26 26.86 30.51
N ASN A 332 -13.42 26.15 31.63
CA ASN A 332 -14.71 25.98 32.30
C ASN A 332 -15.34 27.30 32.82
N PHE A 333 -16.54 27.60 32.30
CA PHE A 333 -17.46 28.68 32.71
C PHE A 333 -18.58 28.21 33.67
N ALA A 334 -18.77 26.90 33.92
CA ALA A 334 -19.73 26.38 34.92
C ALA A 334 -19.38 24.92 35.30
N LYS A 335 -19.55 24.54 36.58
CA LYS A 335 -19.07 23.26 37.15
C LYS A 335 -19.92 22.01 36.82
N ASP A 336 -21.11 22.17 36.24
CA ASP A 336 -22.13 21.10 36.23
C ASP A 336 -22.43 20.48 34.85
N ILE A 337 -21.68 20.84 33.81
CA ILE A 337 -21.81 20.26 32.46
C ILE A 337 -20.43 19.70 32.06
N PRO A 338 -20.32 18.47 31.51
CA PRO A 338 -19.05 17.98 30.94
C PRO A 338 -18.75 18.75 29.65
N VAL A 339 -18.33 20.01 29.78
CA VAL A 339 -18.01 20.93 28.68
C VAL A 339 -16.97 20.32 27.75
N THR A 340 -16.03 19.55 28.31
CA THR A 340 -15.04 18.73 27.58
C THR A 340 -15.70 17.77 26.59
N LEU A 341 -16.68 16.98 27.03
CA LEU A 341 -17.37 15.99 26.19
C LEU A 341 -18.17 16.67 25.07
N ILE A 342 -18.83 17.80 25.37
CA ILE A 342 -19.59 18.58 24.38
C ILE A 342 -18.66 19.19 23.34
N SER A 343 -17.55 19.81 23.77
CA SER A 343 -16.57 20.42 22.87
C SER A 343 -15.90 19.39 21.95
N VAL A 344 -15.51 18.23 22.49
CA VAL A 344 -14.92 17.13 21.70
C VAL A 344 -15.93 16.62 20.68
N THR A 345 -17.17 16.35 21.10
CA THR A 345 -18.24 15.90 20.21
C THR A 345 -18.53 16.93 19.10
N ALA A 346 -18.56 18.22 19.43
CA ALA A 346 -18.74 19.30 18.46
C ALA A 346 -17.58 19.39 17.44
N ILE A 347 -16.33 19.24 17.89
CA ILE A 347 -15.15 19.21 16.99
C ILE A 347 -15.24 18.03 16.03
N ILE A 348 -15.67 16.85 16.50
CA ILE A 348 -15.81 15.68 15.64
C ILE A 348 -16.97 15.84 14.65
N ILE A 349 -18.12 16.37 15.09
CA ILE A 349 -19.23 16.69 14.17
C ILE A 349 -18.75 17.69 13.11
N LEU A 350 -18.03 18.73 13.50
CA LEU A 350 -17.46 19.70 12.55
C LEU A 350 -16.48 19.04 11.57
N ALA A 351 -15.59 18.16 12.05
CA ALA A 351 -14.65 17.43 11.20
C ALA A 351 -15.36 16.48 10.21
N VAL A 352 -16.45 15.84 10.63
CA VAL A 352 -17.30 15.02 9.75
C VAL A 352 -18.02 15.89 8.72
N LEU A 353 -18.58 17.04 9.11
CA LEU A 353 -19.24 17.98 8.20
C LEU A 353 -18.27 18.57 7.17
N VAL A 354 -17.05 18.93 7.58
CA VAL A 354 -16.00 19.41 6.67
C VAL A 354 -15.58 18.30 5.69
N ASN A 355 -15.42 17.06 6.15
CA ASN A 355 -15.11 15.94 5.27
C ASN A 355 -16.26 15.60 4.32
N LEU A 356 -17.52 15.65 4.79
CA LEU A 356 -18.70 15.48 3.94
C LEU A 356 -18.71 16.51 2.81
N ARG A 357 -18.41 17.77 3.11
CA ARG A 357 -18.32 18.84 2.11
C ARG A 357 -17.17 18.65 1.12
N ARG A 358 -16.03 18.10 1.56
CA ARG A 358 -14.83 17.96 0.73
C ARG A 358 -14.78 16.70 -0.12
N GLN A 359 -15.20 15.55 0.43
CA GLN A 359 -14.96 14.24 -0.18
C GLN A 359 -16.26 13.48 -0.51
N GLY A 360 -17.42 14.06 -0.22
CA GLY A 360 -18.72 13.43 -0.43
C GLY A 360 -19.08 12.39 0.63
N MET A 361 -20.31 11.87 0.52
CA MET A 361 -20.91 11.00 1.53
C MET A 361 -20.26 9.61 1.62
N LEU A 362 -19.86 9.02 0.49
CA LEU A 362 -19.30 7.66 0.43
C LEU A 362 -17.94 7.57 1.14
N LYS A 363 -16.99 8.46 0.80
CA LYS A 363 -15.67 8.50 1.43
C LYS A 363 -15.76 8.86 2.91
N THR A 364 -16.66 9.79 3.27
CA THR A 364 -16.88 10.13 4.68
C THR A 364 -17.49 8.96 5.46
N LYS A 365 -18.41 8.18 4.87
CA LYS A 365 -18.98 6.98 5.52
C LYS A 365 -17.91 5.91 5.74
N ALA A 366 -17.03 5.67 4.77
CA ALA A 366 -15.92 4.73 4.89
C ALA A 366 -14.94 5.17 6.00
N LEU A 367 -14.58 6.45 6.02
CA LEU A 367 -13.72 7.08 7.02
C LEU A 367 -14.31 7.01 8.44
N VAL A 368 -15.61 7.28 8.59
CA VAL A 368 -16.31 7.16 9.86
C VAL A 368 -16.35 5.69 10.29
N LYS A 369 -16.73 4.77 9.39
CA LYS A 369 -16.78 3.33 9.71
C LYS A 369 -15.42 2.79 10.15
N SER A 370 -14.33 3.24 9.55
CA SER A 370 -12.97 2.78 9.89
C SER A 370 -12.43 3.35 11.21
N ASN A 371 -12.91 4.52 11.64
CA ASN A 371 -12.38 5.22 12.82
C ASN A 371 -13.35 5.33 14.02
N ILE A 372 -14.59 4.86 13.88
CA ILE A 372 -15.63 5.01 14.92
C ILE A 372 -15.22 4.40 16.26
N ILE A 373 -14.51 3.27 16.25
CA ILE A 373 -14.04 2.61 17.47
C ILE A 373 -13.05 3.52 18.22
N TYR A 374 -12.09 4.12 17.52
CA TYR A 374 -11.12 5.02 18.14
C TYR A 374 -11.77 6.30 18.67
N PHE A 375 -12.80 6.80 17.98
CA PHE A 375 -13.60 7.93 18.45
C PHE A 375 -14.34 7.59 19.76
N LEU A 376 -14.99 6.42 19.83
CA LEU A 376 -15.67 5.98 21.05
C LEU A 376 -14.69 5.80 22.20
N ILE A 377 -13.49 5.26 21.92
CA ILE A 377 -12.44 5.13 22.92
C ILE A 377 -11.95 6.51 23.38
N LEU A 378 -11.77 7.47 22.48
CA LEU A 378 -11.39 8.85 22.82
C LEU A 378 -12.42 9.51 23.74
N LEU A 379 -13.73 9.40 23.43
CA LEU A 379 -14.79 9.92 24.28
C LEU A 379 -14.80 9.26 25.66
N ALA A 380 -14.67 7.93 25.72
CA ALA A 380 -14.59 7.20 26.99
C ALA A 380 -13.37 7.62 27.81
N SER A 381 -12.25 7.91 27.15
CA SER A 381 -11.01 8.38 27.77
C SER A 381 -11.20 9.78 28.35
N CYS A 382 -11.79 10.70 27.58
CA CYS A 382 -12.10 12.05 28.07
C CYS A 382 -13.05 12.00 29.27
N TYR A 383 -14.09 11.15 29.24
CA TYR A 383 -15.01 10.99 30.36
C TYR A 383 -14.30 10.48 31.62
N LEU A 384 -13.43 9.46 31.49
CA LEU A 384 -12.63 8.94 32.60
C LEU A 384 -11.70 10.01 33.19
N PHE A 385 -11.09 10.84 32.35
CA PHE A 385 -10.09 11.82 32.77
C PHE A 385 -10.69 13.15 33.26
N ASP A 386 -11.94 13.45 32.91
CA ASP A 386 -12.65 14.66 33.36
C ASP A 386 -12.78 14.74 34.89
N ILE A 387 -12.90 13.57 35.52
CA ILE A 387 -13.02 13.39 36.98
C ILE A 387 -11.63 13.43 37.66
N ALA A 388 -10.54 13.35 36.88
CA ALA A 388 -9.18 13.34 37.41
C ALA A 388 -8.59 14.74 37.57
N ASN A 389 -7.82 14.93 38.64
CA ASN A 389 -7.04 16.15 38.83
C ASN A 389 -5.77 16.08 37.97
N ILE A 390 -5.87 16.62 36.76
CA ILE A 390 -4.81 16.58 35.75
C ILE A 390 -4.08 17.92 35.66
N PHE A 391 -2.78 17.87 35.39
CA PHE A 391 -1.94 19.03 35.15
C PHE A 391 -0.97 18.77 34.00
N LEU A 392 -0.40 19.84 33.45
CA LEU A 392 0.68 19.75 32.47
C LEU A 392 1.94 20.32 33.10
N ASP A 393 2.97 19.49 33.23
CA ASP A 393 4.30 19.97 33.55
C ASP A 393 5.06 20.41 32.28
N LYS A 394 6.29 20.87 32.48
CA LYS A 394 7.15 21.36 31.39
C LYS A 394 7.58 20.24 30.42
N GLN A 395 7.78 19.02 30.90
CA GLN A 395 8.18 17.89 30.05
C GLN A 395 7.03 17.48 29.12
N MET A 396 5.82 17.40 29.65
CA MET A 396 4.61 17.14 28.86
C MET A 396 4.40 18.24 27.81
N LEU A 397 4.52 19.50 28.21
CA LEU A 397 4.37 20.63 27.28
C LEU A 397 5.41 20.57 26.16
N PHE A 398 6.66 20.22 26.47
CA PHE A 398 7.70 19.99 25.48
C PHE A 398 7.31 18.91 24.47
N VAL A 399 6.83 17.75 24.93
CA VAL A 399 6.42 16.65 24.04
C VAL A 399 5.22 17.02 23.17
N TYR A 400 4.21 17.72 23.72
CA TYR A 400 3.08 18.20 22.92
C TYR A 400 3.50 19.23 21.86
N ALA A 401 4.37 20.18 22.23
CA ALA A 401 4.86 21.19 21.31
C ALA A 401 5.75 20.56 20.23
N LEU A 402 6.61 19.59 20.60
CA LEU A 402 7.39 18.78 19.67
C LEU A 402 6.47 18.05 18.69
N TYR A 403 5.45 17.34 19.18
CA TYR A 403 4.48 16.64 18.34
C TYR A 403 3.82 17.58 17.33
N PHE A 404 3.26 18.70 17.80
CA PHE A 404 2.47 19.61 16.97
C PHE A 404 3.34 20.30 15.91
N ILE A 405 4.42 20.96 16.34
CA ILE A 405 5.28 21.76 15.45
C ILE A 405 5.98 20.86 14.44
N TYR A 406 6.49 19.68 14.86
CA TYR A 406 7.11 18.74 13.94
C TYR A 406 6.13 18.22 12.90
N THR A 407 4.91 17.84 13.32
CA THR A 407 3.88 17.34 12.40
C THR A 407 3.48 18.40 11.37
N VAL A 408 3.34 19.66 11.79
CA VAL A 408 3.09 20.79 10.88
C VAL A 408 4.27 20.97 9.91
N GLY A 409 5.50 20.99 10.41
CA GLY A 409 6.70 21.15 9.61
C GLY A 409 6.84 20.07 8.54
N VAL A 410 6.68 18.79 8.91
CA VAL A 410 6.70 17.65 7.98
C VAL A 410 5.58 17.76 6.94
N SER A 411 4.37 18.14 7.35
CA SER A 411 3.22 18.29 6.44
C SER A 411 3.48 19.35 5.36
N CYS A 412 4.28 20.37 5.68
CA CYS A 412 4.73 21.38 4.72
C CYS A 412 5.89 20.92 3.82
N LEU A 413 6.61 19.86 4.18
CA LEU A 413 7.76 19.34 3.43
C LEU A 413 7.41 18.16 2.52
N VAL A 414 6.35 17.43 2.84
CA VAL A 414 6.02 16.15 2.20
C VAL A 414 4.74 16.23 1.39
N ASP A 415 4.82 15.75 0.15
CA ASP A 415 3.65 15.47 -0.67
C ASP A 415 3.15 14.05 -0.42
N ILE A 416 1.94 13.93 0.13
CA ILE A 416 1.25 12.65 0.31
C ILE A 416 0.23 12.53 -0.81
N ALA A 417 0.60 11.81 -1.88
CA ALA A 417 -0.31 11.59 -3.01
C ALA A 417 -1.51 10.73 -2.57
N PRO A 418 -2.76 11.17 -2.80
CA PRO A 418 -3.93 10.35 -2.55
C PRO A 418 -4.07 9.27 -3.63
N GLY A 419 -3.96 8.01 -3.25
CA GLY A 419 -4.48 6.89 -4.05
C GLY A 419 -3.60 6.34 -5.16
N GLU A 420 -2.48 6.98 -5.52
CA GLU A 420 -1.47 6.33 -6.35
C GLU A 420 -0.53 5.49 -5.49
N VAL A 421 0.02 4.41 -6.08
CA VAL A 421 1.18 3.70 -5.55
C VAL A 421 2.19 4.76 -5.13
N MET A 422 2.31 5.01 -3.82
CA MET A 422 3.20 6.03 -3.30
C MET A 422 4.56 5.88 -3.95
N VAL A 423 5.30 6.97 -4.06
CA VAL A 423 6.73 6.96 -4.40
C VAL A 423 7.43 5.91 -3.52
N GLY A 424 7.60 4.69 -4.05
CA GLY A 424 8.05 3.51 -3.31
C GLY A 424 6.96 2.59 -2.69
N GLY A 425 5.87 2.29 -3.39
CA GLY A 425 4.94 1.21 -2.99
C GLY A 425 4.09 1.48 -1.74
N LYS A 426 3.24 0.51 -1.35
CA LYS A 426 2.46 0.57 -0.09
C LYS A 426 3.43 0.43 1.09
N GLN A 427 3.33 1.29 2.10
CA GLN A 427 4.14 1.23 3.33
C GLN A 427 3.27 1.11 4.58
N TRP A 428 3.80 0.51 5.65
CA TRP A 428 3.04 0.24 6.87
C TRP A 428 3.15 1.40 7.87
N GLY A 429 2.09 2.20 7.99
CA GLY A 429 1.98 3.21 9.03
C GLY A 429 2.59 4.59 8.73
N PRO A 430 2.66 5.47 9.74
CA PRO A 430 2.96 6.89 9.61
C PRO A 430 4.47 7.15 9.54
N ARG A 431 5.14 6.76 8.44
CA ARG A 431 6.61 6.79 8.30
C ARG A 431 7.29 8.08 8.80
N TYR A 432 6.66 9.23 8.57
CA TYR A 432 7.21 10.54 8.90
C TYR A 432 7.07 10.92 10.37
N LEU A 433 6.14 10.28 11.10
CA LEU A 433 5.90 10.53 12.52
C LEU A 433 6.53 9.46 13.43
N LEU A 434 7.29 8.51 12.87
CA LEU A 434 8.06 7.54 13.64
C LEU A 434 8.97 8.19 14.72
N PRO A 435 9.62 9.36 14.49
CA PRO A 435 10.43 10.01 15.52
C PRO A 435 9.65 10.41 16.78
N LEU A 436 8.32 10.55 16.69
CA LEU A 436 7.48 10.94 17.82
C LEU A 436 7.07 9.75 18.70
N ILE A 437 7.10 8.52 18.19
CA ILE A 437 6.60 7.33 18.90
C ILE A 437 7.25 7.15 20.29
N PRO A 438 8.58 7.22 20.45
CA PRO A 438 9.20 7.08 21.77
C PRO A 438 8.71 8.14 22.76
N PHE A 439 8.60 9.40 22.34
CA PHE A 439 8.16 10.51 23.19
C PHE A 439 6.69 10.39 23.58
N VAL A 440 5.81 10.05 22.62
CA VAL A 440 4.39 9.82 22.90
C VAL A 440 4.20 8.62 23.84
N THR A 441 5.06 7.59 23.74
CA THR A 441 5.05 6.46 24.68
C THR A 441 5.38 6.90 26.10
N LEU A 442 6.45 7.67 26.29
CA LEU A 442 6.84 8.21 27.61
C LEU A 442 5.73 9.09 28.20
N LEU A 443 5.20 10.01 27.39
CA LEU A 443 4.09 10.90 27.76
C LEU A 443 2.86 10.12 28.21
N THR A 444 2.51 9.05 27.48
CA THR A 444 1.35 8.21 27.81
C THR A 444 1.51 7.54 29.17
N LEU A 445 2.68 6.98 29.46
CA LEU A 445 2.93 6.28 30.73
C LEU A 445 2.90 7.25 31.91
N GLU A 446 3.49 8.43 31.75
CA GLU A 446 3.48 9.46 32.78
C GLU A 446 2.05 9.93 33.11
N GLN A 447 1.23 10.16 32.08
CA GLN A 447 -0.16 10.56 32.25
C GLN A 447 -1.01 9.46 32.90
N VAL A 448 -0.86 8.21 32.47
CA VAL A 448 -1.57 7.07 33.10
C VAL A 448 -1.15 6.92 34.55
N LYS A 449 0.12 7.16 34.88
CA LYS A 449 0.60 7.18 36.27
C LYS A 449 -0.06 8.30 37.08
N ILE A 450 -0.11 9.54 36.55
CA ILE A 450 -0.74 10.67 37.23
C ILE A 450 -2.24 10.42 37.46
N ILE A 451 -2.94 9.91 36.45
CA ILE A 451 -4.36 9.56 36.57
C ILE A 451 -4.54 8.41 37.57
N GLY A 452 -3.65 7.42 37.54
CA GLY A 452 -3.66 6.27 38.44
C GLY A 452 -3.34 6.61 39.90
N ALA A 453 -2.67 7.74 40.15
CA ALA A 453 -2.40 8.24 41.50
C ALA A 453 -3.63 8.90 42.15
N ASN A 454 -4.74 9.06 41.42
CA ASN A 454 -5.98 9.62 41.95
C ASN A 454 -6.71 8.62 42.88
N GLN A 455 -7.44 9.12 43.88
CA GLN A 455 -8.04 8.27 44.94
C GLN A 455 -9.26 7.45 44.49
N GLU A 456 -9.86 7.77 43.34
CA GLU A 456 -10.98 7.00 42.80
C GLU A 456 -10.53 5.72 42.08
N VAL A 457 -10.80 4.58 42.71
CA VAL A 457 -10.45 3.24 42.21
C VAL A 457 -10.96 2.99 40.79
N PHE A 458 -12.14 3.53 40.44
CA PHE A 458 -12.73 3.39 39.11
C PHE A 458 -11.88 4.08 38.04
N VAL A 459 -11.47 5.34 38.26
CA VAL A 459 -10.66 6.13 37.32
C VAL A 459 -9.27 5.51 37.15
N ALA A 460 -8.65 5.10 38.26
CA ALA A 460 -7.32 4.49 38.24
C ALA A 460 -7.33 3.15 37.46
N LYS A 461 -8.23 2.22 37.82
CA LYS A 461 -8.33 0.93 37.12
C LYS A 461 -8.82 1.10 35.68
N GLY A 462 -9.76 2.00 35.42
CA GLY A 462 -10.29 2.29 34.09
C GLY A 462 -9.21 2.77 33.13
N SER A 463 -8.31 3.64 33.59
CA SER A 463 -7.19 4.14 32.78
C SER A 463 -6.17 3.05 32.43
N TRP A 464 -5.89 2.13 33.37
CA TRP A 464 -5.05 0.97 33.10
C TRP A 464 -5.71 0.00 32.10
N VAL A 465 -7.01 -0.28 32.26
CA VAL A 465 -7.77 -1.13 31.31
C VAL A 465 -7.78 -0.51 29.92
N LEU A 466 -7.99 0.81 29.82
CA LEU A 466 -7.94 1.55 28.57
C LEU A 466 -6.57 1.41 27.88
N LEU A 467 -5.48 1.59 28.62
CA LEU A 467 -4.13 1.41 28.10
C LEU A 467 -3.91 -0.01 27.59
N LEU A 468 -4.36 -1.03 28.32
CA LEU A 468 -4.24 -2.44 27.90
C LEU A 468 -5.05 -2.73 26.63
N ILE A 469 -6.26 -2.16 26.48
CA ILE A 469 -7.07 -2.29 25.26
C ILE A 469 -6.34 -1.67 24.07
N LEU A 470 -5.86 -0.42 24.21
CA LEU A 470 -5.14 0.27 23.15
C LEU A 470 -3.84 -0.44 22.77
N MET A 471 -3.13 -0.99 23.76
CA MET A 471 -1.94 -1.80 23.56
C MET A 471 -2.29 -3.09 22.81
N ALA A 472 -3.35 -3.81 23.17
CA ALA A 472 -3.79 -5.01 22.47
C ALA A 472 -4.17 -4.72 21.01
N ILE A 473 -4.85 -3.61 20.74
CA ILE A 473 -5.15 -3.15 19.37
C ILE A 473 -3.84 -2.86 18.63
N GLY A 474 -2.90 -2.14 19.26
CA GLY A 474 -1.60 -1.82 18.68
C GLY A 474 -0.77 -3.07 18.36
N VAL A 475 -0.77 -4.07 19.23
CA VAL A 475 -0.11 -5.38 19.03
C VAL A 475 -0.75 -6.13 17.88
N TYR A 476 -2.08 -6.24 17.85
CA TYR A 476 -2.80 -6.87 16.73
C TYR A 476 -2.52 -6.15 15.40
N LYS A 477 -2.49 -4.82 15.41
CA LYS A 477 -2.14 -4.02 14.24
C LYS A 477 -0.71 -4.31 13.78
N ASN A 478 0.29 -4.11 14.63
CA ASN A 478 1.68 -4.08 14.18
C ASN A 478 2.34 -5.46 14.09
N ILE A 479 1.96 -6.43 14.93
CA ILE A 479 2.46 -7.81 14.81
C ILE A 479 1.67 -8.57 13.76
N TYR A 480 0.35 -8.70 13.94
CA TYR A 480 -0.44 -9.57 13.08
C TYR A 480 -0.70 -8.94 11.70
N GLN A 481 -1.36 -7.77 11.65
CA GLN A 481 -1.66 -7.15 10.35
C GLN A 481 -0.40 -6.64 9.65
N GLY A 482 0.54 -6.06 10.40
CA GLY A 482 1.84 -5.62 9.91
C GLY A 482 2.70 -6.77 9.40
N GLY A 483 2.74 -7.90 10.11
CA GLY A 483 3.45 -9.11 9.67
C GLY A 483 2.82 -9.74 8.41
N GLN A 484 1.49 -9.78 8.32
CA GLN A 484 0.78 -10.23 7.11
C GLN A 484 1.06 -9.32 5.91
N PHE A 485 1.01 -8.00 6.12
CA PHE A 485 1.39 -7.03 5.11
C PHE A 485 2.83 -7.25 4.65
N PHE A 486 3.75 -7.43 5.60
CA PHE A 486 5.15 -7.67 5.32
C PHE A 486 5.39 -8.94 4.51
N TYR A 487 4.76 -10.06 4.88
CA TYR A 487 4.87 -11.30 4.13
C TYR A 487 4.34 -11.18 2.69
N LYS A 488 3.15 -10.58 2.52
CA LYS A 488 2.51 -10.41 1.21
C LYS A 488 3.32 -9.54 0.25
N THR A 489 4.03 -8.54 0.76
CA THR A 489 4.88 -7.67 -0.08
C THR A 489 5.97 -8.45 -0.80
N HIS A 490 6.59 -9.43 -0.13
CA HIS A 490 7.67 -10.26 -0.69
C HIS A 490 7.17 -11.43 -1.56
N GLN A 491 5.91 -11.82 -1.40
CA GLN A 491 5.33 -12.96 -2.11
C GLN A 491 5.37 -12.75 -3.64
N GLY A 492 5.81 -13.79 -4.35
CA GLY A 492 5.90 -13.80 -5.81
C GLY A 492 7.07 -13.03 -6.42
N ILE A 493 7.93 -12.37 -5.61
CA ILE A 493 9.10 -11.66 -6.14
C ILE A 493 10.25 -12.62 -6.42
N ALA A 494 10.63 -13.47 -5.47
CA ALA A 494 11.76 -14.38 -5.63
C ALA A 494 11.62 -15.33 -6.85
N PRO A 495 10.44 -15.93 -7.14
CA PRO A 495 10.26 -16.72 -8.35
C PRO A 495 10.42 -15.89 -9.64
N ALA A 496 9.99 -14.63 -9.64
CA ALA A 496 10.12 -13.74 -10.79
C ALA A 496 11.58 -13.34 -11.03
N ILE A 497 12.34 -13.03 -9.97
CA ILE A 497 13.80 -12.80 -10.06
C ILE A 497 14.46 -14.04 -10.65
N LYS A 498 14.21 -15.22 -10.07
CA LYS A 498 14.80 -16.49 -10.51
C LYS A 498 14.52 -16.78 -11.99
N SER A 499 13.29 -16.53 -12.47
CA SER A 499 12.96 -16.73 -13.88
C SER A 499 13.74 -15.80 -14.82
N ILE A 500 14.03 -14.56 -14.41
CA ILE A 500 14.82 -13.64 -15.22
C ILE A 500 16.31 -14.00 -15.16
N GLU A 501 16.79 -14.57 -14.06
CA GLU A 501 18.16 -15.08 -13.94
C GLU A 501 18.41 -16.32 -14.81
N GLU A 502 17.43 -17.24 -14.87
CA GLU A 502 17.51 -18.46 -15.69
C GLU A 502 17.41 -18.19 -17.19
N ASP A 503 16.83 -17.05 -17.59
CA ASP A 503 16.78 -16.60 -18.98
C ASP A 503 18.19 -16.33 -19.52
N THR A 504 18.51 -16.74 -20.76
CA THR A 504 19.83 -16.54 -21.35
C THR A 504 20.03 -15.13 -21.94
N ASN A 505 18.96 -14.38 -22.23
CA ASN A 505 19.02 -13.09 -22.90
C ASN A 505 19.68 -12.02 -22.03
N SER A 506 20.69 -11.30 -22.54
CA SER A 506 21.38 -10.25 -21.78
C SER A 506 20.53 -8.99 -21.53
N ILE A 507 19.30 -8.94 -22.04
CA ILE A 507 18.44 -7.76 -22.02
C ILE A 507 17.10 -8.10 -21.39
N VAL A 508 16.60 -7.21 -20.54
CA VAL A 508 15.27 -7.33 -19.94
C VAL A 508 14.59 -5.98 -20.02
N ALA A 509 13.37 -5.95 -20.55
CA ALA A 509 12.57 -4.73 -20.62
C ALA A 509 11.42 -4.78 -19.60
N PHE A 510 11.14 -3.63 -18.97
CA PHE A 510 10.08 -3.50 -17.97
C PHE A 510 9.04 -2.49 -18.39
N SER A 511 7.76 -2.80 -18.14
CA SER A 511 6.64 -1.89 -18.42
C SER A 511 6.59 -0.67 -17.51
N HIS A 512 7.26 -0.72 -16.36
CA HIS A 512 7.25 0.35 -15.36
C HIS A 512 8.50 0.27 -14.49
N GLN A 513 9.04 1.44 -14.09
CA GLN A 513 10.23 1.53 -13.24
C GLN A 513 10.11 0.77 -11.90
N TYR A 514 8.89 0.58 -11.37
CA TYR A 514 8.67 -0.16 -10.11
C TYR A 514 8.93 -1.66 -10.25
N ALA A 515 8.62 -2.27 -11.40
CA ALA A 515 8.98 -3.65 -11.66
C ALA A 515 10.52 -3.77 -11.68
N ALA A 516 11.18 -2.85 -12.37
CA ALA A 516 12.64 -2.82 -12.46
C ALA A 516 13.33 -2.54 -11.12
N GLN A 517 12.77 -1.68 -10.27
CA GLN A 517 13.33 -1.44 -8.92
C GLN A 517 13.24 -2.69 -8.06
N VAL A 518 12.13 -3.43 -8.12
CA VAL A 518 11.92 -4.61 -7.26
C VAL A 518 12.68 -5.84 -7.79
N LEU A 519 12.65 -6.07 -9.10
CA LEU A 519 13.22 -7.26 -9.72
C LEU A 519 14.68 -7.07 -10.14
N GLY A 520 15.04 -5.87 -10.62
CA GLY A 520 16.34 -5.60 -11.23
C GLY A 520 17.53 -5.73 -10.29
N PHE A 521 17.35 -5.56 -8.97
CA PHE A 521 18.46 -5.67 -8.03
C PHE A 521 19.00 -7.09 -7.90
N GLY A 522 18.11 -8.09 -7.80
CA GLY A 522 18.52 -9.45 -7.50
C GLY A 522 19.30 -10.11 -8.64
N LEU A 523 19.08 -9.63 -9.86
CA LEU A 523 19.69 -10.14 -11.07
C LEU A 523 21.19 -9.82 -11.10
N GLU A 524 22.01 -10.84 -10.89
CA GLU A 524 23.46 -10.71 -10.88
C GLU A 524 24.04 -10.28 -12.24
N LYS A 525 24.67 -9.09 -12.28
CA LYS A 525 25.77 -8.61 -13.16
C LYS A 525 25.77 -8.89 -14.70
N GLN A 526 24.77 -9.52 -15.31
CA GLN A 526 24.80 -9.90 -16.73
C GLN A 526 23.62 -9.38 -17.56
N LYS A 527 22.70 -8.62 -16.96
CA LYS A 527 21.50 -8.12 -17.65
C LYS A 527 21.50 -6.60 -17.75
N THR A 528 21.14 -6.11 -18.93
CA THR A 528 20.89 -4.69 -19.21
C THR A 528 19.39 -4.44 -19.14
N PHE A 529 18.98 -3.40 -18.42
CA PHE A 529 17.58 -3.08 -18.22
C PHE A 529 17.14 -1.89 -19.07
N PHE A 530 15.92 -1.99 -19.60
CA PHE A 530 15.23 -0.89 -20.26
C PHE A 530 13.84 -0.72 -19.68
N ARG A 531 13.38 0.53 -19.65
CA ARG A 531 11.99 0.87 -19.36
C ARG A 531 11.29 1.17 -20.68
N VAL A 532 10.23 0.41 -20.97
CA VAL A 532 9.47 0.50 -22.21
C VAL A 532 7.98 0.61 -21.85
N GLU A 533 7.44 1.82 -21.90
CA GLU A 533 6.05 2.11 -21.48
C GLU A 533 5.06 2.18 -22.65
N ASP A 534 5.55 2.29 -23.88
CA ASP A 534 4.77 2.50 -25.08
C ASP A 534 5.39 1.83 -26.32
N ASN A 535 4.62 1.80 -27.41
CA ASN A 535 5.03 1.17 -28.67
C ASN A 535 6.21 1.87 -29.34
N GLN A 536 6.33 3.19 -29.20
CA GLN A 536 7.43 3.94 -29.82
C GLN A 536 8.77 3.55 -29.18
N ALA A 537 8.80 3.46 -27.85
CA ALA A 537 9.96 2.97 -27.10
C ALA A 537 10.26 1.50 -27.43
N MET A 538 9.23 0.66 -27.63
CA MET A 538 9.41 -0.75 -28.00
C MET A 538 10.02 -0.92 -29.39
N VAL A 539 9.47 -0.23 -30.40
CA VAL A 539 9.99 -0.25 -31.76
C VAL A 539 11.43 0.25 -31.79
N LYS A 540 11.71 1.34 -31.08
CA LYS A 540 13.04 1.91 -30.98
C LYS A 540 14.06 0.97 -30.35
N LEU A 541 13.68 0.27 -29.28
CA LEU A 541 14.53 -0.75 -28.68
C LEU A 541 14.79 -1.88 -29.69
N CYS A 542 13.74 -2.42 -30.31
CA CYS A 542 13.86 -3.53 -31.26
C CYS A 542 14.73 -3.20 -32.49
N GLN A 543 14.64 -1.98 -33.02
CA GLN A 543 15.50 -1.50 -34.11
C GLN A 543 16.99 -1.59 -33.76
N GLU A 544 17.37 -1.13 -32.57
CA GLU A 544 18.78 -1.20 -32.16
C GLU A 544 19.19 -2.66 -31.87
N LEU A 545 18.30 -3.48 -31.30
CA LEU A 545 18.58 -4.89 -31.02
C LEU A 545 18.82 -5.73 -32.28
N VAL A 546 18.07 -5.48 -33.36
CA VAL A 546 18.33 -6.11 -34.66
C VAL A 546 19.74 -5.76 -35.16
N GLY A 547 20.15 -4.50 -35.00
CA GLY A 547 21.51 -4.06 -35.33
C GLY A 547 22.61 -4.76 -34.51
N GLN A 548 22.28 -5.26 -33.32
CA GLN A 548 23.19 -6.04 -32.47
C GLN A 548 23.06 -7.57 -32.66
N GLY A 549 22.21 -8.03 -33.58
CA GLY A 549 21.97 -9.46 -33.84
C GLY A 549 21.12 -10.17 -32.79
N LEU A 550 20.35 -9.42 -31.97
CA LEU A 550 19.43 -9.99 -30.98
C LEU A 550 18.00 -10.01 -31.53
N SER A 551 17.35 -11.18 -31.45
CA SER A 551 16.02 -11.42 -32.03
C SER A 551 14.92 -11.64 -31.00
N SER A 552 15.24 -11.83 -29.72
CA SER A 552 14.24 -11.92 -28.67
C SER A 552 14.75 -11.43 -27.32
N PHE A 553 13.83 -11.06 -26.43
CA PHE A 553 14.13 -10.69 -25.06
C PHE A 553 12.88 -10.75 -24.17
N PRO A 554 13.06 -11.00 -22.85
CA PRO A 554 11.98 -10.97 -21.89
C PRO A 554 11.47 -9.55 -21.62
N TYR A 555 10.14 -9.44 -21.54
CA TYR A 555 9.41 -8.23 -21.18
C TYR A 555 8.49 -8.48 -19.98
N VAL A 556 8.67 -7.70 -18.92
CA VAL A 556 7.99 -7.90 -17.63
C VAL A 556 7.08 -6.72 -17.30
N CYS A 557 5.78 -7.00 -17.13
CA CYS A 557 4.81 -5.98 -16.76
C CYS A 557 4.73 -5.78 -15.24
N TYR A 558 4.48 -4.54 -14.82
CA TYR A 558 4.22 -4.23 -13.41
C TYR A 558 2.78 -4.61 -13.01
N PRO A 559 2.57 -5.44 -11.98
CA PRO A 559 1.24 -5.98 -11.65
C PRO A 559 0.18 -4.95 -11.27
N TYR A 560 0.58 -3.76 -10.85
CA TYR A 560 -0.34 -2.72 -10.37
C TYR A 560 -0.49 -1.57 -11.38
N SER A 561 -0.06 -1.77 -12.63
CA SER A 561 -0.22 -0.80 -13.73
C SER A 561 -0.59 -1.55 -15.01
N PRO A 562 -1.52 -1.03 -15.83
CA PRO A 562 -1.95 -1.72 -17.03
C PRO A 562 -0.80 -1.75 -18.07
N CYS A 563 -0.65 -2.89 -18.74
CA CYS A 563 0.46 -3.09 -19.67
C CYS A 563 0.07 -2.59 -21.07
N LYS A 564 0.26 -1.28 -21.30
CA LYS A 564 -0.18 -0.53 -22.49
C LYS A 564 0.19 -1.14 -23.85
N LEU A 565 1.30 -1.88 -23.91
CA LEU A 565 1.77 -2.55 -25.13
C LEU A 565 0.81 -3.62 -25.65
N LEU A 566 -0.05 -4.19 -24.79
CA LEU A 566 -1.04 -5.20 -25.16
C LEU A 566 -2.36 -4.59 -25.67
N GLU A 567 -2.58 -3.29 -25.44
CA GLU A 567 -3.82 -2.58 -25.77
C GLU A 567 -3.73 -1.85 -27.13
N SER A 568 -2.57 -1.88 -27.78
CA SER A 568 -2.30 -1.11 -29.01
C SER A 568 -2.41 -1.98 -30.27
N PRO A 569 -2.88 -1.42 -31.41
CA PRO A 569 -3.06 -2.19 -32.65
C PRO A 569 -1.74 -2.75 -33.19
N PRO A 570 -1.74 -3.97 -33.75
CA PRO A 570 -0.53 -4.68 -34.21
C PRO A 570 0.25 -3.93 -35.31
N GLU A 571 -0.42 -3.10 -36.11
CA GLU A 571 0.21 -2.25 -37.13
C GLU A 571 1.26 -1.26 -36.56
N LYS A 572 1.20 -0.98 -35.24
CA LYS A 572 2.16 -0.09 -34.55
C LYS A 572 3.41 -0.81 -34.02
N LEU A 573 3.57 -2.11 -34.31
CA LEU A 573 4.66 -2.97 -33.86
C LEU A 573 5.47 -3.52 -35.04
N GLU A 574 5.66 -2.69 -36.06
CA GLU A 574 6.47 -2.99 -37.24
C GLU A 574 7.49 -1.87 -37.47
N PHE A 575 8.64 -2.23 -38.04
CA PHE A 575 9.62 -1.25 -38.53
C PHE A 575 10.36 -1.76 -39.75
N SER A 576 11.02 -0.85 -40.47
CA SER A 576 11.89 -1.19 -41.60
C SER A 576 13.30 -0.75 -41.31
N GLN A 577 14.27 -1.64 -41.56
CA GLN A 577 15.70 -1.39 -41.38
C GLN A 577 16.45 -2.08 -42.52
N ASP A 578 17.38 -1.35 -43.16
CA ASP A 578 18.20 -1.84 -44.28
C ASP A 578 17.38 -2.49 -45.42
N GLY A 579 16.18 -1.95 -45.70
CA GLY A 579 15.30 -2.44 -46.76
C GLY A 579 14.51 -3.71 -46.42
N GLN A 580 14.69 -4.29 -45.22
CA GLN A 580 13.89 -5.40 -44.71
C GLN A 580 12.82 -4.89 -43.74
N LYS A 581 11.61 -5.46 -43.82
CA LYS A 581 10.54 -5.22 -42.84
C LYS A 581 10.67 -6.22 -41.70
N PHE A 582 10.49 -5.73 -40.48
CA PHE A 582 10.50 -6.52 -39.26
C PHE A 582 9.17 -6.34 -38.53
N GLN A 583 8.65 -7.46 -38.02
CA GLN A 583 7.46 -7.50 -37.18
C GLN A 583 7.87 -7.89 -35.75
N ILE A 584 7.31 -7.18 -34.77
CA ILE A 584 7.53 -7.43 -33.34
C ILE A 584 6.35 -8.25 -32.82
N GLY A 585 6.59 -9.52 -32.53
CA GLY A 585 5.65 -10.42 -31.88
C GLY A 585 5.75 -10.31 -30.36
N ILE A 586 4.60 -10.29 -29.68
CA ILE A 586 4.52 -10.33 -28.22
C ILE A 586 3.88 -11.65 -27.80
N ASN A 587 4.69 -12.58 -27.30
CA ASN A 587 4.23 -13.90 -26.88
C ASN A 587 4.05 -13.92 -25.36
N ARG A 588 2.87 -14.34 -24.89
CA ARG A 588 2.61 -14.44 -23.45
C ARG A 588 3.27 -15.68 -22.86
N SER A 589 4.27 -15.49 -22.00
CA SER A 589 4.99 -16.58 -21.32
C SER A 589 4.27 -17.05 -20.05
N GLY A 590 3.42 -16.20 -19.46
CA GLY A 590 2.58 -16.54 -18.30
C GLY A 590 2.64 -15.49 -17.18
N ILE A 591 2.21 -15.86 -15.98
CA ILE A 591 2.37 -15.04 -14.78
C ILE A 591 3.30 -15.78 -13.81
N ILE A 592 4.43 -15.17 -13.47
CA ILE A 592 5.41 -15.73 -12.54
C ILE A 592 5.36 -14.96 -11.24
N GLY A 593 4.95 -15.65 -10.17
CA GLY A 593 4.63 -15.03 -8.90
C GLY A 593 3.44 -14.09 -9.03
N LYS A 594 3.71 -12.78 -9.13
CA LYS A 594 2.68 -11.75 -9.39
C LYS A 594 2.92 -10.96 -10.67
N TYR A 595 4.02 -11.20 -11.38
CA TYR A 595 4.40 -10.39 -12.54
C TYR A 595 3.99 -11.10 -13.83
N PRO A 596 3.27 -10.43 -14.75
CA PRO A 596 3.07 -10.95 -16.09
C PRO A 596 4.36 -10.92 -16.91
N PHE A 597 4.71 -12.04 -17.53
CA PHE A 597 5.89 -12.21 -18.39
C PHE A 597 5.47 -12.41 -19.85
N TYR A 598 6.23 -11.75 -20.72
CA TYR A 598 6.10 -11.85 -22.17
C TYR A 598 7.49 -12.07 -22.77
N GLU A 599 7.55 -12.82 -23.86
CA GLU A 599 8.73 -12.90 -24.72
C GLU A 599 8.46 -12.03 -25.94
N ILE A 600 9.35 -11.06 -26.18
CA ILE A 600 9.32 -10.24 -27.39
C ILE A 600 10.16 -10.95 -28.44
N VAL A 601 9.60 -11.17 -29.62
CA VAL A 601 10.27 -11.84 -30.75
C VAL A 601 10.27 -10.92 -31.95
N ILE A 602 11.43 -10.73 -32.58
CA ILE A 602 11.62 -9.89 -33.76
C ILE A 602 11.84 -10.81 -34.96
N SER A 603 10.94 -10.75 -35.94
CA SER A 603 11.00 -11.59 -37.14
C SER A 603 10.98 -10.75 -38.42
N ALA A 604 11.87 -11.08 -39.37
CA ALA A 604 11.87 -10.47 -40.70
C ALA A 604 10.67 -10.97 -41.52
N THR A 605 9.91 -10.05 -42.12
CA THR A 605 8.81 -10.37 -43.02
C THR A 605 9.38 -10.68 -44.40
N GLN A 606 9.32 -11.95 -44.85
CA GLN A 606 9.73 -12.30 -46.20
C GLN A 606 8.80 -11.66 -47.23
N THR A 607 9.32 -10.73 -48.02
CA THR A 607 8.64 -10.17 -49.18
C THR A 607 8.84 -11.06 -50.40
N GLY A 608 7.83 -11.88 -50.71
CA GLY A 608 7.55 -12.36 -52.07
C GLY A 608 7.62 -13.87 -52.30
N LEU A 609 6.51 -14.40 -52.85
CA LEU A 609 6.32 -15.67 -53.57
C LEU A 609 6.20 -16.94 -52.70
N LEU A 610 4.97 -17.33 -52.37
CA LEU A 610 4.23 -18.44 -53.02
C LEU A 610 2.95 -18.77 -52.26
N ASP A 611 1.81 -18.65 -52.95
CA ASP A 611 0.60 -19.43 -52.68
C ASP A 611 0.93 -20.92 -52.80
N GLN A 612 1.22 -21.61 -51.68
CA GLN A 612 1.09 -23.06 -51.62
C GLN A 612 0.60 -23.53 -50.25
N LYS A 613 -0.63 -24.07 -50.28
CA LYS A 613 -1.20 -25.14 -49.46
C LYS A 613 -0.31 -25.65 -48.31
N SER A 614 -0.80 -25.49 -47.07
CA SER A 614 -0.46 -26.41 -45.99
C SER A 614 -1.64 -27.35 -45.73
N GLU A 615 -1.29 -28.63 -45.63
CA GLU A 615 -2.18 -29.77 -45.47
C GLU A 615 -2.90 -29.79 -44.13
N ASP A 616 -4.05 -30.45 -44.16
CA ASP A 616 -4.95 -30.79 -43.07
C ASP A 616 -4.24 -31.23 -41.78
N LYS A 617 -4.49 -30.47 -40.70
CA LYS A 617 -4.65 -31.01 -39.35
C LYS A 617 -6.13 -30.87 -38.97
N PRO A 618 -6.73 -31.87 -38.31
CA PRO A 618 -8.16 -32.07 -38.32
C PRO A 618 -8.88 -30.91 -37.64
N THR A 619 -9.51 -30.07 -38.44
CA THR A 619 -10.45 -29.05 -38.00
C THR A 619 -11.65 -29.78 -37.41
N ILE A 620 -11.77 -29.75 -36.09
CA ILE A 620 -13.05 -30.03 -35.42
C ILE A 620 -13.99 -28.93 -35.90
N THR A 621 -14.86 -29.27 -36.86
CA THR A 621 -15.94 -28.41 -37.34
C THR A 621 -16.83 -28.02 -36.15
N PRO A 622 -16.97 -26.73 -35.78
CA PRO A 622 -17.94 -26.34 -34.79
C PRO A 622 -19.33 -26.33 -35.43
N ALA A 623 -20.23 -27.12 -34.86
CA ALA A 623 -21.65 -27.09 -35.18
C ALA A 623 -22.30 -25.78 -34.69
N ALA A 624 -23.18 -25.21 -35.53
CA ALA A 624 -24.24 -24.22 -35.25
C ALA A 624 -23.85 -22.93 -34.47
N ASN A 625 -23.85 -21.79 -35.17
CA ASN A 625 -23.59 -20.44 -34.62
C ASN A 625 -24.75 -19.90 -33.76
N ASP A 626 -24.97 -20.47 -32.59
CA ASP A 626 -25.87 -19.92 -31.56
C ASP A 626 -25.27 -18.65 -30.93
N LEU A 627 -26.05 -17.56 -30.88
CA LEU A 627 -25.65 -16.30 -30.22
C LEU A 627 -25.40 -16.53 -28.74
N VAL A 628 -24.19 -16.20 -28.30
CA VAL A 628 -23.78 -16.15 -26.89
C VAL A 628 -23.90 -14.70 -26.41
N CYS A 629 -24.59 -14.47 -25.28
CA CYS A 629 -24.69 -13.17 -24.65
C CYS A 629 -24.08 -13.19 -23.25
N THR A 630 -23.09 -12.35 -22.98
CA THR A 630 -22.50 -12.17 -21.65
C THR A 630 -23.06 -10.93 -20.99
N ILE A 631 -23.74 -11.13 -19.86
CA ILE A 631 -24.34 -10.06 -19.07
C ILE A 631 -23.34 -9.58 -18.03
N LEU A 632 -23.10 -8.27 -18.02
CA LEU A 632 -22.19 -7.58 -17.11
C LEU A 632 -22.98 -6.62 -16.22
N PRO A 633 -23.33 -7.01 -14.98
CA PRO A 633 -23.98 -6.10 -14.04
C PRO A 633 -22.97 -5.10 -13.47
N THR A 634 -23.15 -3.81 -13.71
CA THR A 634 -22.20 -2.77 -13.29
C THR A 634 -22.79 -1.79 -12.28
N TYR A 635 -21.96 -1.45 -11.29
CA TYR A 635 -22.19 -0.32 -10.40
C TYR A 635 -20.85 0.19 -9.88
N ASN A 636 -20.38 1.36 -10.31
CA ASN A 636 -19.03 1.86 -10.03
C ASN A 636 -17.90 0.93 -10.49
N GLU A 637 -17.85 0.65 -11.80
CA GLU A 637 -16.85 -0.23 -12.42
C GLU A 637 -16.08 0.49 -13.55
N ARG A 638 -16.01 1.84 -13.50
CA ARG A 638 -15.43 2.69 -14.54
C ARG A 638 -14.04 2.23 -14.98
N ASP A 639 -13.17 1.90 -14.02
CA ASP A 639 -11.78 1.55 -14.27
C ASP A 639 -11.60 0.13 -14.87
N ASN A 640 -12.60 -0.74 -14.74
CA ASN A 640 -12.52 -2.14 -15.16
C ASN A 640 -13.29 -2.42 -16.46
N ILE A 641 -14.39 -1.69 -16.72
CA ILE A 641 -15.41 -2.09 -17.68
C ILE A 641 -14.91 -2.14 -19.14
N SER A 642 -14.08 -1.18 -19.57
CA SER A 642 -13.56 -1.15 -20.96
C SER A 642 -12.69 -2.37 -21.24
N GLN A 643 -11.70 -2.60 -20.37
CA GLN A 643 -10.76 -3.72 -20.50
C GLN A 643 -11.50 -5.07 -20.45
N LEU A 644 -12.52 -5.18 -19.59
CA LEU A 644 -13.34 -6.38 -19.49
C LEU A 644 -14.08 -6.67 -20.80
N ILE A 645 -14.76 -5.66 -21.37
CA ILE A 645 -15.51 -5.81 -22.61
C ILE A 645 -14.57 -6.19 -23.77
N GLU A 646 -13.44 -5.50 -23.92
CA GLU A 646 -12.47 -5.76 -24.98
C GLU A 646 -11.91 -7.20 -24.90
N ARG A 647 -11.53 -7.65 -23.70
CA ARG A 647 -11.04 -9.02 -23.49
C ARG A 647 -12.10 -10.07 -23.77
N LEU A 648 -13.36 -9.80 -23.42
CA LEU A 648 -14.47 -10.68 -23.73
C LEU A 648 -14.70 -10.79 -25.24
N LEU A 649 -14.72 -9.66 -25.95
CA LEU A 649 -14.89 -9.62 -27.40
C LEU A 649 -13.75 -10.36 -28.13
N ALA A 650 -12.52 -10.26 -27.61
CA ALA A 650 -11.36 -10.96 -28.17
C ALA A 650 -11.38 -12.48 -27.89
N SER A 651 -11.95 -12.90 -26.76
CA SER A 651 -11.82 -14.29 -26.30
C SER A 651 -13.00 -15.18 -26.71
N VAL A 652 -14.21 -14.63 -26.77
CA VAL A 652 -15.43 -15.44 -26.96
C VAL A 652 -15.76 -15.60 -28.45
N PRO A 653 -15.95 -16.84 -28.96
CA PRO A 653 -16.22 -17.03 -30.38
C PRO A 653 -17.59 -16.50 -30.82
N SER A 654 -17.59 -15.77 -31.93
CA SER A 654 -18.76 -15.23 -32.63
C SER A 654 -19.79 -16.31 -33.02
N PRO A 655 -21.10 -15.97 -33.14
CA PRO A 655 -21.70 -14.67 -32.84
C PRO A 655 -21.77 -14.39 -31.33
N TYR A 656 -21.36 -13.19 -30.91
CA TYR A 656 -21.20 -12.85 -29.51
C TYR A 656 -21.72 -11.45 -29.14
N LEU A 657 -22.40 -11.33 -28.00
CA LEU A 657 -22.93 -10.06 -27.51
C LEU A 657 -22.48 -9.82 -26.08
N VAL A 658 -21.96 -8.63 -25.79
CA VAL A 658 -21.74 -8.16 -24.42
C VAL A 658 -22.88 -7.21 -24.06
N LEU A 659 -23.68 -7.57 -23.06
CA LEU A 659 -24.79 -6.77 -22.55
C LEU A 659 -24.43 -6.23 -21.16
N VAL A 660 -24.11 -4.95 -21.08
CA VAL A 660 -23.84 -4.29 -19.81
C VAL A 660 -25.13 -3.75 -19.23
N VAL A 661 -25.43 -4.13 -17.99
CA VAL A 661 -26.61 -3.63 -17.25
C VAL A 661 -26.12 -2.73 -16.12
N ASP A 662 -26.23 -1.41 -16.30
CA ASP A 662 -25.68 -0.41 -15.38
C ASP A 662 -26.76 0.22 -14.50
N ASP A 663 -26.58 0.16 -13.18
CA ASP A 663 -27.50 0.71 -12.17
C ASP A 663 -27.29 2.21 -11.92
N ASN A 664 -27.17 2.98 -13.00
CA ASN A 664 -26.90 4.41 -13.01
C ASN A 664 -25.69 4.78 -12.16
N SER A 665 -24.54 4.21 -12.52
CA SER A 665 -23.27 4.37 -11.83
C SER A 665 -22.89 5.86 -11.69
N PRO A 666 -22.67 6.36 -10.47
CA PRO A 666 -22.28 7.76 -10.24
C PRO A 666 -20.86 8.08 -10.70
N ASP A 667 -20.01 7.08 -10.93
CA ASP A 667 -18.68 7.27 -11.54
C ASP A 667 -18.74 7.29 -13.08
N GLU A 668 -19.93 7.37 -13.67
CA GLU A 668 -20.14 7.39 -15.12
C GLU A 668 -19.63 6.14 -15.85
N THR A 669 -19.60 4.97 -15.20
CA THR A 669 -19.34 3.68 -15.86
C THR A 669 -20.16 3.51 -17.15
N TRP A 670 -21.45 3.85 -17.10
CA TRP A 670 -22.36 3.80 -18.26
C TRP A 670 -21.90 4.65 -19.44
N GLN A 671 -21.20 5.78 -19.21
CA GLN A 671 -20.77 6.65 -20.29
C GLN A 671 -19.65 6.01 -21.10
N ILE A 672 -18.70 5.33 -20.44
CA ILE A 672 -17.64 4.56 -21.11
C ILE A 672 -18.26 3.47 -21.98
N VAL A 673 -19.24 2.75 -21.45
CA VAL A 673 -19.91 1.68 -22.18
C VAL A 673 -20.73 2.23 -23.35
N GLU A 674 -21.39 3.38 -23.17
CA GLU A 674 -22.14 4.04 -24.25
C GLU A 674 -21.21 4.45 -25.40
N ASP A 675 -20.04 5.00 -25.10
CA ASP A 675 -19.05 5.40 -26.10
C ASP A 675 -18.40 4.20 -26.80
N LEU A 676 -18.21 3.10 -26.07
CA LEU A 676 -17.72 1.84 -26.65
C LEU A 676 -18.80 1.20 -27.53
N ALA A 677 -20.04 1.14 -27.08
CA ALA A 677 -21.16 0.55 -27.81
C ALA A 677 -21.41 1.21 -29.18
N LYS A 678 -21.16 2.53 -29.31
CA LYS A 678 -21.22 3.25 -30.59
C LYS A 678 -20.24 2.71 -31.66
N GLN A 679 -19.20 2.00 -31.26
CA GLN A 679 -18.16 1.47 -32.15
C GLN A 679 -18.48 0.05 -32.65
N TYR A 680 -19.54 -0.58 -32.14
CA TYR A 680 -19.88 -1.97 -32.46
C TYR A 680 -21.29 -2.08 -33.07
N PRO A 681 -21.52 -3.04 -33.97
CA PRO A 681 -22.84 -3.27 -34.55
C PRO A 681 -23.84 -3.80 -33.51
N THR A 682 -25.13 -3.55 -33.72
CA THR A 682 -26.22 -4.03 -32.86
C THR A 682 -26.92 -5.25 -33.48
N PRO A 683 -27.04 -6.38 -32.77
CA PRO A 683 -27.83 -7.53 -33.23
C PRO A 683 -29.35 -7.25 -33.13
N PRO A 684 -30.23 -7.89 -33.94
CA PRO A 684 -30.01 -8.87 -35.02
C PRO A 684 -30.17 -8.25 -36.42
N GLN A 685 -30.08 -6.93 -36.55
CA GLN A 685 -30.38 -6.19 -37.78
C GLN A 685 -29.36 -6.45 -38.90
N ASP A 686 -28.23 -7.08 -38.58
CA ASP A 686 -27.18 -7.45 -39.52
C ASP A 686 -27.05 -8.97 -39.64
N SER A 687 -27.32 -9.50 -40.83
CA SER A 687 -27.12 -10.92 -41.17
C SER A 687 -25.66 -11.40 -41.07
N GLN A 688 -24.70 -10.47 -40.92
CA GLN A 688 -23.27 -10.74 -40.70
C GLN A 688 -22.79 -10.43 -39.28
N PHE A 689 -23.69 -10.27 -38.30
CA PHE A 689 -23.31 -9.94 -36.92
C PHE A 689 -22.27 -10.92 -36.33
N GLN A 690 -21.06 -10.42 -36.07
CA GLN A 690 -19.98 -11.20 -35.44
C GLN A 690 -19.89 -10.92 -33.95
N SER A 691 -19.75 -9.66 -33.55
CA SER A 691 -19.72 -9.27 -32.15
C SER A 691 -20.28 -7.88 -31.91
N GLY A 692 -20.79 -7.64 -30.70
CA GLY A 692 -21.43 -6.36 -30.35
C GLY A 692 -21.42 -6.05 -28.86
N VAL A 693 -21.64 -4.77 -28.53
CA VAL A 693 -21.73 -4.26 -27.16
C VAL A 693 -23.01 -3.45 -27.01
N ILE A 694 -23.76 -3.69 -25.95
CA ILE A 694 -25.00 -2.97 -25.64
C ILE A 694 -25.00 -2.51 -24.19
N LEU A 695 -25.50 -1.30 -23.98
CA LEU A 695 -25.77 -0.73 -22.67
C LEU A 695 -27.27 -0.76 -22.36
N CYS A 696 -27.64 -1.38 -21.25
CA CYS A 696 -28.93 -1.25 -20.59
C CYS A 696 -28.74 -0.44 -19.30
N ARG A 697 -29.07 0.85 -19.32
CA ARG A 697 -28.94 1.74 -18.16
C ARG A 697 -30.24 1.80 -17.36
N ARG A 698 -30.21 1.42 -16.09
CA ARG A 698 -31.35 1.45 -15.16
C ARG A 698 -31.25 2.63 -14.21
N ILE A 699 -32.19 3.58 -14.29
CA ILE A 699 -32.11 4.85 -13.55
C ILE A 699 -32.64 4.75 -12.11
N ASN A 700 -33.75 4.04 -11.90
CA ASN A 700 -34.52 4.03 -10.64
C ASN A 700 -34.52 2.66 -9.93
N GLU A 701 -33.73 1.71 -10.41
CA GLU A 701 -33.64 0.34 -9.89
C GLU A 701 -32.21 0.06 -9.48
N LYS A 702 -32.01 -0.71 -8.41
CA LYS A 702 -30.68 -1.14 -7.96
C LYS A 702 -30.70 -2.56 -7.43
N GLY A 703 -29.65 -3.33 -7.72
CA GLY A 703 -29.38 -4.63 -7.10
C GLY A 703 -28.86 -5.65 -8.10
N LEU A 704 -27.87 -6.44 -7.67
CA LEU A 704 -27.15 -7.39 -8.53
C LEU A 704 -28.08 -8.39 -9.21
N THR A 705 -28.87 -9.14 -8.43
CA THR A 705 -29.78 -10.16 -8.98
C THR A 705 -30.84 -9.55 -9.90
N SER A 706 -31.32 -8.34 -9.58
CA SER A 706 -32.30 -7.62 -10.38
C SER A 706 -31.69 -7.16 -11.72
N ALA A 707 -30.46 -6.65 -11.72
CA ALA A 707 -29.72 -6.29 -12.93
C ALA A 707 -29.42 -7.51 -13.80
N LEU A 708 -28.98 -8.62 -13.20
CA LEU A 708 -28.78 -9.90 -13.89
C LEU A 708 -30.08 -10.40 -14.52
N GLN A 709 -31.19 -10.42 -13.77
CA GLN A 709 -32.49 -10.86 -14.29
C GLN A 709 -32.95 -9.97 -15.46
N ARG A 710 -32.76 -8.65 -15.37
CA ARG A 710 -33.06 -7.73 -16.47
C ARG A 710 -32.22 -8.05 -17.70
N GLY A 711 -30.91 -8.26 -17.53
CA GLY A 711 -30.02 -8.65 -18.62
C GLY A 711 -30.40 -10.00 -19.24
N ILE A 712 -30.84 -10.97 -18.44
CA ILE A 712 -31.31 -12.27 -18.91
C ILE A 712 -32.56 -12.08 -19.78
N ASP A 713 -33.52 -11.30 -19.31
CA ASP A 713 -34.75 -11.03 -20.06
C ASP A 713 -34.45 -10.31 -21.39
N ASP A 714 -33.58 -9.31 -21.37
CA ASP A 714 -33.18 -8.56 -22.57
C ASP A 714 -32.41 -9.47 -23.55
N ALA A 715 -31.48 -10.30 -23.06
CA ALA A 715 -30.73 -11.27 -23.85
C ALA A 715 -31.62 -12.28 -24.59
N ILE A 716 -32.66 -12.80 -23.92
CA ILE A 716 -33.58 -13.79 -24.51
C ILE A 716 -34.57 -13.10 -25.45
N ASN A 717 -35.28 -12.08 -24.95
CA ASN A 717 -36.46 -11.55 -25.61
C ASN A 717 -36.13 -10.53 -26.70
N LEU A 718 -35.09 -9.71 -26.51
CA LEU A 718 -34.71 -8.67 -27.46
C LEU A 718 -33.66 -9.16 -28.46
N TYR A 719 -32.69 -9.96 -28.00
CA TYR A 719 -31.54 -10.36 -28.82
C TYR A 719 -31.56 -11.83 -29.26
N GLY A 720 -32.49 -12.65 -28.74
CA GLY A 720 -32.64 -14.05 -29.16
C GLY A 720 -31.45 -14.95 -28.79
N ALA A 721 -30.67 -14.59 -27.77
CA ALA A 721 -29.50 -15.35 -27.34
C ALA A 721 -29.89 -16.77 -26.88
N LYS A 722 -29.16 -17.78 -27.36
CA LYS A 722 -29.39 -19.19 -27.00
C LYS A 722 -28.53 -19.66 -25.83
N ILE A 723 -27.40 -19.00 -25.62
CA ILE A 723 -26.50 -19.24 -24.50
C ILE A 723 -26.27 -17.91 -23.80
N ILE A 724 -26.49 -17.88 -22.49
CA ILE A 724 -26.35 -16.69 -21.67
C ILE A 724 -25.27 -16.96 -20.64
N THR A 725 -24.33 -16.04 -20.52
CA THR A 725 -23.32 -16.07 -19.47
C THR A 725 -23.41 -14.80 -18.64
N TRP A 726 -22.90 -14.85 -17.42
CA TRP A 726 -22.67 -13.65 -16.62
C TRP A 726 -21.47 -13.83 -15.72
N MET A 727 -20.88 -12.70 -15.35
CA MET A 727 -19.68 -12.62 -14.52
C MET A 727 -19.59 -11.28 -13.81
N ASP A 728 -18.75 -11.22 -12.77
CA ASP A 728 -18.44 -9.97 -12.08
C ASP A 728 -17.54 -9.07 -12.94
N CYS A 729 -17.65 -7.75 -12.74
CA CYS A 729 -16.96 -6.76 -13.56
C CYS A 729 -15.59 -6.31 -13.02
N ASP A 730 -15.04 -7.01 -12.01
CA ASP A 730 -13.83 -6.62 -11.27
C ASP A 730 -12.54 -7.33 -11.75
N LEU A 731 -12.63 -8.05 -12.88
CA LEU A 731 -11.58 -8.87 -13.49
C LEU A 731 -11.06 -10.01 -12.60
N SER A 732 -11.75 -10.35 -11.50
CA SER A 732 -11.42 -11.52 -10.67
C SER A 732 -11.79 -12.85 -11.32
N MET A 733 -12.71 -12.80 -12.29
CA MET A 733 -13.09 -13.90 -13.18
C MET A 733 -12.46 -13.64 -14.55
N PRO A 734 -11.51 -14.45 -15.02
CA PRO A 734 -10.84 -14.22 -16.29
C PRO A 734 -11.83 -14.31 -17.48
N PRO A 735 -11.94 -13.27 -18.32
CA PRO A 735 -12.75 -13.31 -19.54
C PRO A 735 -12.39 -14.45 -20.50
N GLU A 736 -11.12 -14.85 -20.50
CA GLU A 736 -10.57 -15.92 -21.35
C GLU A 736 -11.10 -17.31 -20.98
N ASP A 737 -11.74 -17.45 -19.80
CA ASP A 737 -12.33 -18.71 -19.35
C ASP A 737 -13.81 -18.86 -19.79
N VAL A 738 -14.46 -17.77 -20.26
CA VAL A 738 -15.84 -17.83 -20.80
C VAL A 738 -15.99 -18.85 -21.94
N PRO A 739 -15.07 -18.96 -22.92
CA PRO A 739 -15.08 -20.03 -23.92
C PRO A 739 -15.19 -21.43 -23.31
N GLN A 740 -14.46 -21.70 -22.23
CA GLN A 740 -14.49 -23.01 -21.57
C GLN A 740 -15.84 -23.28 -20.91
N LEU A 741 -16.49 -22.25 -20.34
CA LEU A 741 -17.84 -22.36 -19.78
C LEU A 741 -18.89 -22.69 -20.85
N ILE A 742 -18.80 -22.08 -22.03
CA ILE A 742 -19.80 -22.31 -23.09
C ILE A 742 -19.59 -23.62 -23.86
N THR A 743 -18.36 -24.16 -23.88
CA THR A 743 -18.03 -25.39 -24.63
C THR A 743 -18.94 -26.58 -24.30
N PRO A 744 -19.19 -26.96 -23.03
CA PRO A 744 -20.12 -28.04 -22.69
C PRO A 744 -21.56 -27.80 -23.15
N ILE A 745 -22.01 -26.54 -23.16
CA ILE A 745 -23.38 -26.17 -23.54
C ILE A 745 -23.55 -26.24 -25.06
N ARG A 746 -22.57 -25.69 -25.81
CA ARG A 746 -22.50 -25.80 -27.28
C ARG A 746 -22.42 -27.26 -27.74
N ALA A 747 -21.63 -28.06 -27.03
CA ALA A 747 -21.52 -29.51 -27.28
C ALA A 747 -22.78 -30.31 -26.87
N LYS A 748 -23.84 -29.66 -26.37
CA LYS A 748 -25.06 -30.27 -25.83
C LYS A 748 -24.78 -31.32 -24.75
N LYS A 749 -23.66 -31.17 -24.03
CA LYS A 749 -23.23 -32.04 -22.93
C LYS A 749 -23.73 -31.54 -21.57
N ALA A 750 -24.18 -30.29 -21.47
CA ALA A 750 -24.74 -29.68 -20.29
C ALA A 750 -25.82 -28.65 -20.65
N ASP A 751 -26.73 -28.39 -19.71
CA ASP A 751 -27.71 -27.30 -19.79
C ASP A 751 -27.19 -26.03 -19.11
N MET A 752 -26.29 -26.20 -18.15
CA MET A 752 -25.66 -25.14 -17.38
C MET A 752 -24.24 -25.55 -16.96
N SER A 753 -23.31 -24.60 -17.04
CA SER A 753 -21.94 -24.74 -16.56
C SER A 753 -21.61 -23.67 -15.52
N VAL A 754 -20.81 -24.06 -14.53
CA VAL A 754 -20.42 -23.23 -13.39
C VAL A 754 -18.91 -23.13 -13.33
N GLY A 755 -18.37 -21.91 -13.34
CA GLY A 755 -16.97 -21.68 -13.03
C GLY A 755 -16.74 -22.02 -11.55
N SER A 756 -15.89 -22.99 -11.26
CA SER A 756 -15.71 -23.51 -9.90
C SER A 756 -14.28 -23.36 -9.42
N ARG A 757 -14.15 -22.80 -8.20
CA ARG A 757 -12.86 -22.65 -7.51
C ARG A 757 -12.46 -23.90 -6.73
N TRP A 758 -13.37 -24.85 -6.55
CA TRP A 758 -13.23 -25.95 -5.58
C TRP A 758 -13.08 -27.33 -6.21
N ILE A 759 -12.93 -27.40 -7.54
CA ILE A 759 -12.61 -28.62 -8.29
C ILE A 759 -11.15 -28.60 -8.76
N PRO A 760 -10.54 -29.76 -9.09
CA PRO A 760 -9.16 -29.81 -9.59
C PRO A 760 -8.92 -28.85 -10.77
N GLY A 761 -7.89 -28.01 -10.66
CA GLY A 761 -7.56 -26.96 -11.64
C GLY A 761 -8.13 -25.58 -11.31
N GLY A 762 -9.13 -25.49 -10.42
CA GLY A 762 -9.65 -24.23 -9.89
C GLY A 762 -9.00 -23.85 -8.57
N ASP A 763 -8.89 -22.55 -8.29
CA ASP A 763 -8.45 -22.04 -6.98
C ASP A 763 -8.93 -20.59 -6.75
N ASP A 764 -8.90 -20.16 -5.49
CA ASP A 764 -9.12 -18.77 -5.07
C ASP A 764 -7.81 -18.19 -4.51
N VAL A 765 -7.10 -17.42 -5.33
CA VAL A 765 -5.89 -16.69 -4.93
C VAL A 765 -6.17 -15.21 -4.65
N ALA A 766 -7.39 -14.75 -4.93
CA ALA A 766 -7.87 -13.40 -4.65
C ALA A 766 -8.06 -13.16 -3.14
N HIS A 767 -8.53 -14.17 -2.41
CA HIS A 767 -8.96 -14.02 -1.02
C HIS A 767 -8.00 -14.65 0.01
N GLY A 768 -7.98 -14.07 1.21
CA GLY A 768 -7.20 -14.61 2.33
C GLY A 768 -7.75 -15.93 2.87
N LEU A 769 -6.93 -16.66 3.64
CA LEU A 769 -7.25 -18.00 4.16
C LEU A 769 -8.61 -18.07 4.90
N MET A 770 -8.93 -17.07 5.74
CA MET A 770 -10.20 -17.03 6.47
C MET A 770 -11.42 -16.96 5.54
N ALA A 771 -11.36 -16.11 4.52
CA ALA A 771 -12.46 -15.95 3.56
C ALA A 771 -12.64 -17.22 2.71
N ARG A 772 -11.52 -17.82 2.28
CA ARG A 772 -11.50 -19.11 1.59
C ARG A 772 -12.10 -20.21 2.46
N MET A 773 -11.70 -20.31 3.72
CA MET A 773 -12.22 -21.29 4.67
C MET A 773 -13.73 -21.13 4.90
N LEU A 774 -14.22 -19.90 5.11
CA LEU A 774 -15.65 -19.66 5.31
C LEU A 774 -16.46 -19.96 4.04
N SER A 775 -15.98 -19.57 2.86
CA SER A 775 -16.61 -19.93 1.59
C SER A 775 -16.63 -21.44 1.38
N TRP A 776 -15.54 -22.13 1.70
CA TRP A 776 -15.45 -23.59 1.65
C TRP A 776 -16.45 -24.26 2.60
N ILE A 777 -16.60 -23.78 3.84
CA ILE A 777 -17.58 -24.30 4.81
C ILE A 777 -19.00 -24.17 4.25
N ILE A 778 -19.36 -23.01 3.71
CA ILE A 778 -20.70 -22.77 3.15
C ILE A 778 -20.97 -23.70 1.96
N ASN A 779 -20.00 -23.83 1.04
CA ASN A 779 -20.12 -24.74 -0.09
C ASN A 779 -20.21 -26.20 0.34
N ARG A 780 -19.45 -26.62 1.37
CA ARG A 780 -19.56 -27.97 1.93
C ARG A 780 -20.92 -28.24 2.56
N MET A 781 -21.47 -27.27 3.28
CA MET A 781 -22.82 -27.37 3.81
C MET A 781 -23.87 -27.48 2.69
N ALA A 782 -23.75 -26.67 1.64
CA ALA A 782 -24.61 -26.76 0.46
C ALA A 782 -24.51 -28.15 -0.21
N ILE A 783 -23.30 -28.69 -0.36
CA ILE A 783 -23.08 -30.03 -0.93
C ILE A 783 -23.80 -31.11 -0.12
N VAL A 784 -23.67 -31.07 1.21
CA VAL A 784 -24.28 -32.07 2.11
C VAL A 784 -25.80 -31.98 2.10
N MET A 785 -26.36 -30.76 2.09
CA MET A 785 -27.81 -30.56 2.24
C MET A 785 -28.55 -30.59 0.89
N LEU A 786 -28.00 -29.95 -0.13
CA LEU A 786 -28.67 -29.71 -1.43
C LEU A 786 -28.24 -30.69 -2.53
N GLY A 787 -27.12 -31.39 -2.35
CA GLY A 787 -26.59 -32.39 -3.28
C GLY A 787 -25.17 -32.07 -3.75
N ASN A 788 -24.49 -33.06 -4.33
CA ASN A 788 -23.07 -32.99 -4.68
C ASN A 788 -22.79 -32.81 -6.18
N GLN A 789 -23.74 -32.26 -6.94
CA GLN A 789 -23.58 -32.08 -8.38
C GLN A 789 -22.65 -30.93 -8.75
N VAL A 790 -22.53 -29.94 -7.87
CA VAL A 790 -21.61 -28.82 -8.01
C VAL A 790 -20.91 -28.58 -6.67
N HIS A 791 -19.66 -28.15 -6.71
CA HIS A 791 -18.81 -27.90 -5.55
C HIS A 791 -18.68 -26.41 -5.22
N ASP A 792 -19.04 -25.51 -6.14
CA ASP A 792 -19.11 -24.05 -5.91
C ASP A 792 -20.52 -23.48 -6.15
N TYR A 793 -21.39 -23.60 -5.15
CA TYR A 793 -22.73 -23.01 -5.11
C TYR A 793 -22.73 -21.48 -4.98
N THR A 794 -21.56 -20.86 -4.79
CA THR A 794 -21.41 -19.42 -4.55
C THR A 794 -20.76 -18.68 -5.71
N SER A 795 -20.54 -19.34 -6.84
CA SER A 795 -19.88 -18.74 -8.00
C SER A 795 -20.78 -17.76 -8.73
N GLY A 796 -20.27 -16.57 -9.04
CA GLY A 796 -20.92 -15.62 -9.95
C GLY A 796 -20.59 -15.86 -11.42
N PHE A 797 -19.84 -16.92 -11.75
CA PHE A 797 -19.32 -17.17 -13.09
C PHE A 797 -20.07 -18.34 -13.75
N ILE A 798 -21.04 -18.03 -14.60
CA ILE A 798 -22.06 -19.00 -15.04
C ILE A 798 -22.26 -18.91 -16.55
N ALA A 799 -22.48 -20.04 -17.21
CA ALA A 799 -23.11 -20.10 -18.53
C ALA A 799 -24.31 -21.05 -18.52
N VAL A 800 -25.40 -20.68 -19.18
CA VAL A 800 -26.68 -21.40 -19.15
C VAL A 800 -27.36 -21.32 -20.52
N ARG A 801 -28.05 -22.40 -20.93
CA ARG A 801 -28.95 -22.38 -22.08
C ARG A 801 -30.20 -21.55 -21.78
N SER A 802 -30.59 -20.65 -22.67
CA SER A 802 -31.72 -19.72 -22.44
C SER A 802 -33.03 -20.40 -22.00
N GLN A 803 -33.33 -21.58 -22.54
CA GLN A 803 -34.50 -22.41 -22.17
C GLN A 803 -34.57 -22.79 -20.67
N VAL A 804 -33.43 -22.83 -19.97
CA VAL A 804 -33.40 -23.06 -18.52
C VAL A 804 -33.88 -21.81 -17.79
N LEU A 805 -33.40 -20.63 -18.21
CA LEU A 805 -33.73 -19.34 -17.60
C LEU A 805 -35.16 -18.87 -17.91
N GLU A 806 -35.76 -19.36 -19.00
CA GLU A 806 -37.20 -19.21 -19.27
C GLU A 806 -38.07 -19.90 -18.21
N LYS A 807 -37.61 -21.02 -17.64
CA LYS A 807 -38.33 -21.75 -16.59
C LYS A 807 -37.90 -21.37 -15.17
N ILE A 808 -36.68 -20.86 -15.02
CA ILE A 808 -36.07 -20.55 -13.73
C ILE A 808 -35.64 -19.08 -13.70
N ARG A 809 -36.41 -18.27 -12.97
CA ARG A 809 -36.02 -16.89 -12.62
C ARG A 809 -35.09 -16.87 -11.42
N LEU A 810 -34.20 -15.88 -11.34
CA LEU A 810 -33.29 -15.69 -10.20
C LEU A 810 -34.05 -15.21 -8.96
N LYS A 811 -33.69 -15.70 -7.77
CA LYS A 811 -34.23 -15.25 -6.48
C LYS A 811 -33.11 -14.91 -5.50
N GLY A 812 -33.32 -13.92 -4.63
CA GLY A 812 -32.31 -13.48 -3.65
C GLY A 812 -31.56 -12.22 -4.08
N ASP A 813 -30.69 -11.70 -3.23
CA ASP A 813 -30.15 -10.33 -3.37
C ASP A 813 -28.71 -10.28 -3.91
N TYR A 814 -27.92 -11.32 -3.63
CA TYR A 814 -26.50 -11.43 -3.98
C TYR A 814 -26.20 -12.92 -4.24
N GLY A 815 -25.10 -13.49 -3.73
CA GLY A 815 -24.75 -14.91 -3.98
C GLY A 815 -25.81 -15.97 -3.62
N GLU A 816 -26.87 -15.63 -2.87
CA GLU A 816 -28.04 -16.50 -2.64
C GLU A 816 -28.69 -16.94 -3.96
N TYR A 817 -28.68 -16.07 -4.99
CA TYR A 817 -29.31 -16.40 -6.28
C TYR A 817 -28.66 -17.60 -6.94
N CYS A 818 -27.33 -17.76 -6.78
CA CYS A 818 -26.62 -18.85 -7.41
C CYS A 818 -26.94 -20.17 -6.72
N ILE A 819 -26.97 -20.17 -5.38
CA ILE A 819 -27.35 -21.34 -4.57
C ILE A 819 -28.74 -21.82 -4.97
N ASP A 820 -29.71 -20.91 -5.03
CA ASP A 820 -31.10 -21.20 -5.40
C ASP A 820 -31.24 -21.66 -6.86
N LEU A 821 -30.60 -20.96 -7.80
CA LEU A 821 -30.59 -21.31 -9.23
C LEU A 821 -30.07 -22.73 -9.45
N LEU A 822 -28.88 -23.04 -8.93
CA LEU A 822 -28.23 -24.35 -9.12
C LEU A 822 -29.05 -25.48 -8.50
N THR A 823 -29.62 -25.22 -7.32
CA THR A 823 -30.44 -26.22 -6.63
C THR A 823 -31.73 -26.51 -7.39
N ARG A 824 -32.45 -25.48 -7.85
CA ARG A 824 -33.69 -25.68 -8.61
C ARG A 824 -33.43 -26.23 -10.00
N ALA A 825 -32.34 -25.85 -10.65
CA ALA A 825 -31.94 -26.43 -11.94
C ALA A 825 -31.68 -27.93 -11.81
N ASN A 826 -30.90 -28.35 -10.80
CA ASN A 826 -30.67 -29.76 -10.50
C ASN A 826 -32.00 -30.50 -10.23
N ARG A 827 -32.88 -29.97 -9.37
CA ARG A 827 -34.17 -30.62 -9.04
C ARG A 827 -35.09 -30.80 -10.23
N LEU A 828 -35.01 -29.90 -11.21
CA LEU A 828 -35.75 -30.01 -12.48
C LEU A 828 -35.09 -30.96 -13.50
N GLY A 829 -34.00 -31.63 -13.11
CA GLY A 829 -33.31 -32.62 -13.93
C GLY A 829 -32.36 -32.04 -14.97
N TYR A 830 -32.03 -30.75 -14.90
CA TYR A 830 -31.07 -30.13 -15.81
C TYR A 830 -29.65 -30.61 -15.53
N LYS A 831 -28.86 -30.79 -16.59
CA LYS A 831 -27.50 -31.29 -16.48
C LYS A 831 -26.52 -30.17 -16.19
N LEU A 832 -25.98 -30.17 -14.97
CA LEU A 832 -24.97 -29.22 -14.49
C LEU A 832 -23.55 -29.78 -14.68
N VAL A 833 -22.61 -28.93 -15.06
CA VAL A 833 -21.17 -29.25 -15.10
C VAL A 833 -20.34 -28.13 -14.48
N GLU A 834 -19.20 -28.48 -13.90
CA GLU A 834 -18.24 -27.50 -13.39
C GLU A 834 -17.04 -27.37 -14.32
N VAL A 835 -16.58 -26.13 -14.50
CA VAL A 835 -15.36 -25.80 -15.24
C VAL A 835 -14.40 -25.12 -14.26
N PRO A 836 -13.16 -25.62 -14.10
CA PRO A 836 -12.22 -25.02 -13.17
C PRO A 836 -11.84 -23.62 -13.65
N TYR A 837 -11.74 -22.65 -12.73
CA TYR A 837 -11.12 -21.36 -13.01
C TYR A 837 -10.30 -20.85 -11.83
N LEU A 838 -9.33 -19.98 -12.13
CA LEU A 838 -8.51 -19.33 -11.11
C LEU A 838 -9.11 -17.96 -10.79
N CYS A 839 -9.65 -17.80 -9.58
CA CYS A 839 -10.12 -16.50 -9.10
C CYS A 839 -8.93 -15.63 -8.68
N VAL A 840 -8.68 -14.56 -9.43
CA VAL A 840 -7.50 -13.69 -9.29
C VAL A 840 -7.83 -12.39 -8.52
N PRO A 841 -6.85 -11.76 -7.85
CA PRO A 841 -7.08 -10.48 -7.19
C PRO A 841 -7.59 -9.42 -8.16
N ARG A 842 -8.57 -8.62 -7.72
CA ARG A 842 -9.11 -7.48 -8.46
C ARG A 842 -7.99 -6.52 -8.87
N ILE A 843 -8.07 -6.00 -10.10
CA ILE A 843 -7.06 -5.08 -10.64
C ILE A 843 -7.31 -3.65 -10.16
N TYR A 844 -8.57 -3.18 -10.22
CA TYR A 844 -8.99 -1.85 -9.75
C TYR A 844 -10.28 -1.91 -8.89
N GLY A 845 -10.50 -0.89 -8.06
CA GLY A 845 -11.70 -0.72 -7.22
C GLY A 845 -11.63 -1.25 -5.78
N GLU A 846 -12.57 -0.84 -4.93
CA GLU A 846 -12.71 -1.33 -3.55
C GLU A 846 -13.60 -2.57 -3.46
N SER A 847 -13.26 -3.50 -2.56
CA SER A 847 -14.10 -4.67 -2.32
C SER A 847 -15.43 -4.30 -1.66
N LYS A 848 -16.54 -4.67 -2.32
CA LYS A 848 -17.89 -4.61 -1.74
C LYS A 848 -18.18 -5.83 -0.87
N THR A 849 -17.31 -6.86 -0.86
CA THR A 849 -17.38 -8.04 0.01
C THR A 849 -16.63 -7.79 1.32
N GLY A 850 -17.05 -8.47 2.40
CA GLY A 850 -16.77 -8.06 3.80
C GLY A 850 -15.29 -7.86 4.16
N ILE A 851 -15.02 -6.90 5.05
CA ILE A 851 -13.64 -6.50 5.40
C ILE A 851 -13.15 -7.20 6.68
N ASN A 852 -14.09 -7.62 7.55
CA ASN A 852 -13.81 -8.26 8.84
C ASN A 852 -14.64 -9.53 9.05
N LEU A 853 -14.27 -10.38 10.02
CA LEU A 853 -14.97 -11.63 10.37
C LEU A 853 -16.49 -11.43 10.56
N TRP A 854 -16.89 -10.34 11.23
CA TRP A 854 -18.30 -10.00 11.43
C TRP A 854 -19.04 -9.69 10.13
N ASP A 855 -18.39 -9.07 9.14
CA ASP A 855 -19.01 -8.84 7.83
C ASP A 855 -19.21 -10.17 7.08
N TYR A 856 -18.23 -11.09 7.18
CA TYR A 856 -18.36 -12.43 6.60
C TYR A 856 -19.47 -13.25 7.26
N LEU A 857 -19.58 -13.21 8.60
CA LEU A 857 -20.66 -13.89 9.33
C LEU A 857 -22.03 -13.29 9.01
N SER A 858 -22.13 -11.96 8.98
CA SER A 858 -23.37 -11.24 8.68
C SER A 858 -23.90 -11.50 7.27
N LYS A 859 -23.01 -11.65 6.29
CA LYS A 859 -23.38 -12.03 4.91
C LYS A 859 -23.63 -13.54 4.79
N GLY A 860 -22.76 -14.35 5.40
CA GLY A 860 -22.86 -15.81 5.41
C GLY A 860 -24.17 -16.33 6.00
N ARG A 861 -24.78 -15.62 6.96
CA ARG A 861 -26.09 -15.98 7.52
C ARG A 861 -27.19 -16.11 6.46
N LYS A 862 -27.16 -15.29 5.41
CA LYS A 862 -28.16 -15.34 4.34
C LYS A 862 -27.96 -16.59 3.48
N TYR A 863 -26.71 -16.95 3.17
CA TYR A 863 -26.39 -18.19 2.45
C TYR A 863 -26.84 -19.42 3.25
N VAL A 864 -26.56 -19.44 4.55
CA VAL A 864 -27.01 -20.52 5.45
C VAL A 864 -28.53 -20.61 5.48
N ALA A 865 -29.22 -19.48 5.61
CA ALA A 865 -30.69 -19.45 5.61
C ALA A 865 -31.27 -19.95 4.28
N THR A 866 -30.72 -19.54 3.14
CA THR A 866 -31.14 -20.03 1.82
C THR A 866 -30.91 -21.53 1.66
N ILE A 867 -29.75 -22.04 2.08
CA ILE A 867 -29.44 -23.48 2.04
C ILE A 867 -30.42 -24.26 2.92
N TRP A 868 -30.69 -23.76 4.13
CA TRP A 868 -31.64 -24.38 5.05
C TRP A 868 -33.07 -24.38 4.49
N GLN A 869 -33.53 -23.25 3.96
CA GLN A 869 -34.85 -23.12 3.35
C GLN A 869 -35.00 -24.10 2.18
N LEU A 870 -34.05 -24.12 1.25
CA LEU A 870 -34.09 -25.03 0.09
C LEU A 870 -34.07 -26.49 0.55
N TRP A 871 -33.31 -26.83 1.59
CA TRP A 871 -33.29 -28.18 2.15
C TRP A 871 -34.65 -28.60 2.75
N GLN A 872 -35.37 -27.69 3.41
CA GLN A 872 -36.72 -27.95 3.90
C GLN A 872 -37.75 -28.11 2.77
N GLU A 873 -37.53 -27.43 1.64
CA GLU A 873 -38.36 -27.54 0.43
C GLU A 873 -38.03 -28.79 -0.42
N ARG A 874 -37.11 -29.65 0.03
CA ARG A 874 -36.79 -30.94 -0.59
C ARG A 874 -37.85 -31.97 -0.25
#